data_AF-A0A1Y1X774-F1
#
_entry.id   AF-A0A1Y1X774-F1
#
_cell.length_a   1.000
_cell.length_b   1.000
_cell.length_c   1.000
_cell.angle_alpha   90.00
_cell.angle_beta   90.00
_cell.angle_gamma   90.00
#
_symmetry.space_group_name_H-M   'P 1'
#
loop_
_entity.id
_entity.type
_entity.pdbx_description
1 polymer ?
#
loop_
_entity_poly.entity_id
_entity_poly.type
_entity_poly.pdbx_seq_one_letter_code
_entity_poly.pdbx_strand_id
1 'polypeptide(L)'
;MKFQNIITLLSALAAPMAVVAKSQDYARHIELSLLFYEAQRSGKLPENNRIYWRHDSLLDAGADNGVDLTGGYYDAGDNVKFNFPAAATLTLLAWSGIDYAQGYKEAGQWDYLLDAVRWGADYFMKCHTGKNELYVQVGSGRVDHGYWYPPEYVNYDHPSFKITASAPGSEVAGDTASFLAAASILFKDVDSSYSQKCLKHAKEIYDFADTYRGEYTKAVEDAQQFYANWSGFLDELAFGALWLYRATGDESYHNKFKKIADDSYGEQDTKAYGICTGPISWDDKRPGSYILAAMITGEEKRLQQAYWYCDEVLTQPKTPGGLWYNDNLSKWGSNRYASNAAAMLGMFANYLPKSDPKRSKYIDFVKSQTNYILGDNPAKVNYVVGAEANSPKAVHHRGSSGTYDSQDNNAKPTDYNIYTLWGALAGGPGKSDDYSDTRKNYEMNEVALDYNAAFQMNLALLVKEGLSVPDPDSVKNHDRSFPKKAETPDISVTLKGDKIDISTGSGMQCSSWCLEFTSDFKIEIVHHSLIHQNGPNYIICNQRETNFLDGAGTPQTIQYQGSTHDNNLEMSDVVVMCNGWHAPQSSQKPTYKPENGRRYKIVNGGGVGNTIPLFEETACWPGFLCDGSVPTPTPYTPEDPEDPEDPVDNDDCFAIKLGYKCCNNEAVVLVDNDGKWGYNGDWCGIGGSSKTNEESCGNAPCCSHCNGIYHDNDGDWGVENNQWCLIKSSKCNVNNNKCKSTSYPCCSSCNLPVYSTDSDGKWSIENNNWCNFNTNC
;
A
#
# COMPACT_ATOMS: atom_id res chain seq x y z
N MET A 1 -55.06 -23.29 -33.98
CA MET A 1 -54.50 -22.71 -32.73
C MET A 1 -53.10 -23.27 -32.48
N LYS A 2 -52.06 -22.85 -33.23
CA LYS A 2 -50.64 -23.20 -32.99
C LYS A 2 -49.68 -22.21 -33.69
N PHE A 3 -49.92 -20.90 -33.59
CA PHE A 3 -48.99 -19.89 -34.14
C PHE A 3 -48.81 -18.62 -33.29
N GLN A 4 -49.50 -18.49 -32.15
CA GLN A 4 -49.40 -17.30 -31.28
C GLN A 4 -48.47 -17.47 -30.07
N ASN A 5 -48.01 -18.69 -29.75
CA ASN A 5 -47.16 -18.94 -28.57
C ASN A 5 -45.65 -18.94 -28.86
N ILE A 6 -45.23 -18.77 -30.12
CA ILE A 6 -43.79 -18.72 -30.49
C ILE A 6 -43.25 -17.28 -30.50
N ILE A 7 -44.12 -16.28 -30.66
CA ILE A 7 -43.70 -14.86 -30.69
C ILE A 7 -43.44 -14.31 -29.28
N THR A 8 -44.10 -14.86 -28.25
CA THR A 8 -43.93 -14.45 -26.84
C THR A 8 -42.68 -15.04 -26.17
N LEU A 9 -42.06 -16.09 -26.74
CA LEU A 9 -40.80 -16.66 -26.21
C LEU A 9 -39.54 -16.01 -26.80
N LEU A 10 -39.65 -15.36 -27.98
CA LEU A 10 -38.54 -14.64 -28.62
C LEU A 10 -38.41 -13.19 -28.15
N SER A 11 -39.44 -12.63 -27.49
CA SER A 11 -39.44 -11.27 -26.95
C SER A 11 -38.95 -11.18 -25.50
N ALA A 12 -38.72 -12.31 -24.82
CA ALA A 12 -38.15 -12.38 -23.47
C ALA A 12 -36.63 -12.65 -23.42
N LEU A 13 -35.99 -12.81 -24.59
CA LEU A 13 -34.53 -13.05 -24.71
C LEU A 13 -33.75 -11.81 -25.21
N ALA A 14 -34.44 -10.69 -25.40
CA ALA A 14 -33.81 -9.39 -25.60
C ALA A 14 -34.15 -8.50 -24.40
N ALA A 15 -33.64 -8.85 -23.21
CA ALA A 15 -33.23 -7.76 -22.33
C ALA A 15 -32.33 -6.86 -23.20
N PRO A 16 -32.52 -5.53 -23.23
CA PRO A 16 -31.51 -4.70 -23.86
C PRO A 16 -30.21 -5.11 -23.17
N MET A 17 -29.28 -5.75 -23.91
CA MET A 17 -27.89 -5.71 -23.52
C MET A 17 -27.67 -4.21 -23.38
N ALA A 18 -27.60 -3.73 -22.13
CA ALA A 18 -27.28 -2.36 -21.88
C ALA A 18 -26.02 -2.16 -22.71
N VAL A 19 -26.11 -1.30 -23.73
CA VAL A 19 -24.92 -0.83 -24.42
C VAL A 19 -24.19 -0.14 -23.29
N VAL A 20 -23.24 -0.85 -22.67
CA VAL A 20 -22.43 -0.28 -21.61
C VAL A 20 -21.71 0.87 -22.31
N ALA A 21 -22.11 2.08 -21.94
CA ALA A 21 -21.58 3.28 -22.56
C ALA A 21 -20.08 3.31 -22.26
N LYS A 22 -19.26 3.57 -23.28
CA LYS A 22 -17.82 3.78 -23.13
C LYS A 22 -17.59 4.84 -22.04
N SER A 23 -16.83 4.52 -21.01
CA SER A 23 -16.60 5.48 -19.93
C SER A 23 -15.72 6.63 -20.41
N GLN A 24 -16.05 7.82 -19.92
CA GLN A 24 -15.20 9.02 -20.00
C GLN A 24 -15.04 9.64 -18.60
N ASP A 25 -15.32 8.87 -17.55
CA ASP A 25 -15.21 9.29 -16.16
C ASP A 25 -13.75 9.16 -15.70
N TYR A 26 -12.87 9.98 -16.29
CA TYR A 26 -11.44 9.90 -16.03
C TYR A 26 -11.13 10.17 -14.55
N ALA A 27 -11.87 11.08 -13.91
CA ALA A 27 -11.72 11.38 -12.48
C ALA A 27 -11.94 10.14 -11.61
N ARG A 28 -12.98 9.34 -11.87
CA ARG A 28 -13.19 8.05 -11.20
C ARG A 28 -12.04 7.07 -11.45
N HIS A 29 -11.51 7.03 -12.67
CA HIS A 29 -10.41 6.11 -12.99
C HIS A 29 -9.08 6.51 -12.31
N ILE A 30 -8.87 7.80 -12.00
CA ILE A 30 -7.73 8.26 -11.19
C ILE A 30 -7.79 7.64 -9.79
N GLU A 31 -8.97 7.67 -9.15
CA GLU A 31 -9.20 7.06 -7.84
C GLU A 31 -8.95 5.56 -7.88
N LEU A 32 -9.56 4.86 -8.84
CA LEU A 32 -9.40 3.42 -9.01
C LEU A 32 -7.91 3.04 -9.12
N SER A 33 -7.18 3.71 -10.00
CA SER A 33 -5.75 3.44 -10.19
C SER A 33 -4.90 3.72 -8.93
N LEU A 34 -5.27 4.69 -8.09
CA LEU A 34 -4.59 4.90 -6.78
C LEU A 34 -4.90 3.80 -5.78
N LEU A 35 -6.08 3.20 -5.83
CA LEU A 35 -6.41 2.01 -5.03
C LEU A 35 -5.58 0.80 -5.46
N PHE A 36 -5.25 0.68 -6.74
CA PHE A 36 -4.30 -0.35 -7.20
C PHE A 36 -2.93 -0.16 -6.55
N TYR A 37 -2.38 1.06 -6.50
CA TYR A 37 -1.12 1.32 -5.81
C TYR A 37 -1.20 0.94 -4.33
N GLU A 38 -2.26 1.30 -3.61
CA GLU A 38 -2.47 0.86 -2.23
C GLU A 38 -2.50 -0.67 -2.11
N ALA A 39 -3.12 -1.36 -3.06
CA ALA A 39 -3.20 -2.81 -3.10
C ALA A 39 -1.86 -3.49 -3.41
N GLN A 40 -0.84 -2.75 -3.88
CA GLN A 40 0.52 -3.22 -4.10
C GLN A 40 1.46 -2.95 -2.92
N ARG A 41 1.04 -2.25 -1.86
CA ARG A 41 1.93 -1.89 -0.73
C ARG A 41 2.53 -3.11 -0.03
N SER A 42 3.81 -3.08 0.33
CA SER A 42 4.49 -4.08 1.17
C SER A 42 4.90 -3.47 2.51
N GLY A 43 5.12 -4.28 3.55
CA GLY A 43 5.47 -3.81 4.89
C GLY A 43 4.26 -3.65 5.80
N LYS A 44 4.42 -2.87 6.87
CA LYS A 44 3.34 -2.54 7.80
C LYS A 44 2.40 -1.52 7.17
N LEU A 45 1.14 -1.89 6.96
CA LEU A 45 0.15 -1.01 6.35
C LEU A 45 -0.35 0.05 7.34
N PRO A 46 -0.74 1.24 6.87
CA PRO A 46 -1.25 2.29 7.75
C PRO A 46 -2.65 1.93 8.26
N GLU A 47 -3.05 2.49 9.41
CA GLU A 47 -4.35 2.22 10.03
C GLU A 47 -5.54 2.64 9.14
N ASN A 48 -5.33 3.63 8.28
CA ASN A 48 -6.31 4.12 7.30
C ASN A 48 -6.28 3.37 5.95
N ASN A 49 -5.66 2.18 5.87
CA ASN A 49 -5.59 1.36 4.65
C ASN A 49 -6.97 1.13 4.02
N ARG A 50 -7.13 1.49 2.73
CA ARG A 50 -8.41 1.35 2.00
C ARG A 50 -8.57 0.00 1.29
N ILE A 51 -7.60 -0.90 1.39
CA ILE A 51 -7.68 -2.21 0.76
C ILE A 51 -7.92 -3.28 1.83
N TYR A 52 -9.20 -3.58 2.08
CA TYR A 52 -9.63 -4.41 3.22
C TYR A 52 -9.04 -5.83 3.25
N TRP A 53 -8.61 -6.36 2.11
CA TRP A 53 -8.07 -7.71 1.95
C TRP A 53 -6.52 -7.74 1.95
N ARG A 54 -5.88 -6.58 2.07
CA ARG A 54 -4.42 -6.44 2.24
C ARG A 54 -4.08 -6.21 3.71
N HIS A 55 -3.00 -6.84 4.16
CA HIS A 55 -2.48 -6.68 5.52
C HIS A 55 -0.95 -6.60 5.52
N ASP A 56 -0.39 -6.49 6.72
CA ASP A 56 1.05 -6.48 6.96
C ASP A 56 1.76 -7.70 6.35
N SER A 57 2.74 -7.44 5.51
CA SER A 57 3.54 -8.44 4.79
C SER A 57 5.03 -8.08 4.76
N LEU A 58 5.91 -9.08 4.66
CA LEU A 58 7.38 -8.92 4.62
C LEU A 58 7.93 -7.94 5.67
N LEU A 59 7.49 -8.08 6.93
CA LEU A 59 7.88 -7.21 8.05
C LEU A 59 9.34 -7.37 8.48
N ASP A 60 10.02 -8.38 7.95
CA ASP A 60 11.43 -8.72 8.16
C ASP A 60 12.30 -8.45 6.92
N ALA A 61 11.76 -7.77 5.89
CA ALA A 61 12.52 -7.36 4.72
C ALA A 61 13.77 -6.55 5.12
N GLY A 62 14.95 -7.00 4.67
CA GLY A 62 16.24 -6.39 5.00
C GLY A 62 16.96 -6.98 6.22
N ALA A 63 16.28 -7.81 7.03
CA ALA A 63 16.87 -8.41 8.23
C ALA A 63 18.08 -9.30 7.92
N ASP A 64 18.12 -9.91 6.73
CA ASP A 64 19.26 -10.70 6.23
C ASP A 64 20.55 -9.89 6.10
N ASN A 65 20.44 -8.56 6.05
CA ASN A 65 21.56 -7.62 5.98
C ASN A 65 21.60 -6.63 7.17
N GLY A 66 20.76 -6.80 8.18
CA GLY A 66 20.70 -5.91 9.35
C GLY A 66 20.20 -4.50 9.04
N VAL A 67 19.36 -4.35 8.02
CA VAL A 67 18.75 -3.06 7.60
C VAL A 67 17.23 -3.17 7.57
N ASP A 68 16.52 -2.05 7.65
CA ASP A 68 15.06 -2.01 7.45
C ASP A 68 14.76 -1.73 5.99
N LEU A 69 14.24 -2.73 5.27
CA LEU A 69 13.74 -2.60 3.89
C LEU A 69 12.24 -2.87 3.81
N THR A 70 11.50 -2.71 4.91
CA THR A 70 10.03 -2.76 4.92
C THR A 70 9.44 -1.53 4.23
N GLY A 71 8.24 -1.66 3.65
CA GLY A 71 7.61 -0.62 2.83
C GLY A 71 7.72 -0.90 1.34
N GLY A 72 7.44 0.11 0.52
CA GLY A 72 7.54 0.02 -0.94
C GLY A 72 6.39 -0.77 -1.56
N TYR A 73 6.55 -1.14 -2.83
CA TYR A 73 5.50 -1.78 -3.61
C TYR A 73 5.98 -3.11 -4.19
N TYR A 74 5.07 -4.09 -4.21
CA TYR A 74 5.20 -5.26 -5.07
C TYR A 74 5.07 -4.87 -6.53
N ASP A 75 5.87 -5.49 -7.38
CA ASP A 75 6.02 -5.08 -8.77
C ASP A 75 4.76 -5.33 -9.62
N ALA A 76 4.28 -6.58 -9.62
CA ALA A 76 3.22 -7.04 -10.50
C ALA A 76 2.22 -7.94 -9.78
N GLY A 77 1.88 -9.08 -10.37
CA GLY A 77 1.14 -10.16 -9.73
C GLY A 77 1.90 -10.95 -8.66
N ASP A 78 3.17 -10.62 -8.44
CA ASP A 78 4.15 -11.31 -7.60
C ASP A 78 4.44 -10.59 -6.29
N ASN A 79 5.32 -11.16 -5.45
CA ASN A 79 5.68 -10.54 -4.17
C ASN A 79 7.14 -10.03 -4.14
N VAL A 80 7.78 -9.88 -5.30
CA VAL A 80 9.12 -9.29 -5.40
C VAL A 80 9.02 -7.78 -5.48
N LYS A 81 9.97 -7.10 -4.84
CA LYS A 81 10.15 -5.65 -4.95
C LYS A 81 11.28 -5.38 -5.91
N PHE A 82 10.97 -5.23 -7.20
CA PHE A 82 11.94 -4.82 -8.22
C PHE A 82 12.03 -3.28 -8.27
N ASN A 83 13.15 -2.72 -7.81
CA ASN A 83 13.24 -1.26 -7.65
C ASN A 83 13.42 -0.51 -8.98
N PHE A 84 13.93 -1.17 -10.03
CA PHE A 84 14.11 -0.53 -11.34
C PHE A 84 12.76 -0.10 -11.97
N PRO A 85 11.79 -1.00 -12.21
CA PRO A 85 10.47 -0.60 -12.70
C PRO A 85 9.67 0.23 -11.69
N ALA A 86 9.84 0.00 -10.38
CA ALA A 86 9.15 0.79 -9.36
C ALA A 86 9.63 2.26 -9.36
N ALA A 87 10.93 2.52 -9.48
CA ALA A 87 11.46 3.87 -9.55
C ALA A 87 11.01 4.61 -10.81
N ALA A 88 11.04 3.95 -11.98
CA ALA A 88 10.51 4.51 -13.22
C ALA A 88 9.01 4.85 -13.11
N THR A 89 8.22 3.93 -12.56
CA THR A 89 6.78 4.12 -12.28
C THR A 89 6.52 5.34 -11.42
N LEU A 90 7.19 5.41 -10.27
CA LEU A 90 6.92 6.46 -9.29
C LEU A 90 7.46 7.82 -9.76
N THR A 91 8.50 7.84 -10.61
CA THR A 91 8.93 9.06 -11.32
C THR A 91 7.80 9.60 -12.19
N LEU A 92 7.14 8.74 -12.97
CA LEU A 92 6.01 9.14 -13.82
C LEU A 92 4.80 9.60 -12.99
N LEU A 93 4.51 8.91 -11.88
CA LEU A 93 3.44 9.29 -10.97
C LEU A 93 3.70 10.66 -10.33
N ALA A 94 4.92 10.90 -9.85
CA ALA A 94 5.35 12.20 -9.32
C ALA A 94 5.32 13.29 -10.41
N TRP A 95 5.81 13.00 -11.62
CA TRP A 95 5.74 13.92 -12.76
C TRP A 95 4.29 14.31 -13.07
N SER A 96 3.38 13.33 -13.06
CA SER A 96 1.95 13.59 -13.19
C SER A 96 1.46 14.60 -12.17
N GLY A 97 1.83 14.44 -10.89
CA GLY A 97 1.40 15.35 -9.83
C GLY A 97 1.96 16.76 -10.01
N ILE A 98 3.22 16.88 -10.45
CA ILE A 98 3.88 18.17 -10.65
C ILE A 98 3.17 18.99 -11.74
N ASP A 99 2.93 18.38 -12.91
CA ASP A 99 2.43 19.11 -14.09
C ASP A 99 0.89 19.05 -14.26
N TYR A 100 0.22 18.09 -13.60
CA TYR A 100 -1.23 17.89 -13.62
C TYR A 100 -1.90 17.97 -12.24
N ALA A 101 -1.32 18.67 -11.26
CA ALA A 101 -1.90 18.86 -9.93
C ALA A 101 -3.39 19.27 -9.97
N GLN A 102 -3.77 20.13 -10.91
CA GLN A 102 -5.16 20.54 -11.11
C GLN A 102 -6.09 19.36 -11.41
N GLY A 103 -5.70 18.42 -12.28
CA GLY A 103 -6.53 17.26 -12.62
C GLY A 103 -6.78 16.36 -11.41
N TYR A 104 -5.78 16.16 -10.56
CA TYR A 104 -5.96 15.40 -9.31
C TYR A 104 -6.82 16.15 -8.29
N LYS A 105 -6.66 17.47 -8.16
CA LYS A 105 -7.49 18.29 -7.27
C LYS A 105 -8.96 18.30 -7.69
N GLU A 106 -9.22 18.44 -8.99
CA GLU A 106 -10.57 18.36 -9.56
C GLU A 106 -11.20 16.96 -9.38
N ALA A 107 -10.38 15.90 -9.45
CA ALA A 107 -10.81 14.53 -9.15
C ALA A 107 -10.93 14.23 -7.65
N GLY A 108 -10.53 15.13 -6.75
CA GLY A 108 -10.49 14.88 -5.31
C GLY A 108 -9.46 13.81 -4.88
N GLN A 109 -8.41 13.59 -5.67
CA GLN A 109 -7.42 12.52 -5.48
C GLN A 109 -6.00 13.04 -5.19
N TRP A 110 -5.85 14.34 -4.93
CA TRP A 110 -4.53 14.95 -4.69
C TRP A 110 -3.79 14.33 -3.51
N ASP A 111 -4.46 14.15 -2.37
CA ASP A 111 -3.80 13.62 -1.16
C ASP A 111 -3.41 12.14 -1.31
N TYR A 112 -4.21 11.36 -2.05
CA TYR A 112 -3.90 9.96 -2.35
C TYR A 112 -2.74 9.80 -3.33
N LEU A 113 -2.60 10.74 -4.27
CA LEU A 113 -1.40 10.80 -5.11
C LEU A 113 -0.17 11.09 -4.26
N LEU A 114 -0.25 12.10 -3.38
CA LEU A 114 0.85 12.43 -2.47
C LEU A 114 1.21 11.24 -1.59
N ASP A 115 0.22 10.55 -1.00
CA ASP A 115 0.43 9.36 -0.18
C ASP A 115 1.09 8.22 -0.96
N ALA A 116 0.65 7.97 -2.21
CA ALA A 116 1.27 6.97 -3.08
C ALA A 116 2.74 7.28 -3.39
N VAL A 117 3.07 8.54 -3.70
CA VAL A 117 4.45 8.96 -3.96
C VAL A 117 5.28 8.92 -2.67
N ARG A 118 4.73 9.35 -1.53
CA ARG A 118 5.42 9.34 -0.22
C ARG A 118 5.81 7.93 0.19
N TRP A 119 4.86 6.98 0.11
CA TRP A 119 5.10 5.56 0.43
C TRP A 119 6.28 4.96 -0.34
N GLY A 120 6.38 5.28 -1.62
CA GLY A 120 7.51 4.88 -2.45
C GLY A 120 8.81 5.56 -2.00
N ALA A 121 8.79 6.89 -1.86
CA ALA A 121 9.98 7.67 -1.52
C ALA A 121 10.56 7.28 -0.15
N ASP A 122 9.71 7.00 0.85
CA ASP A 122 10.14 6.51 2.16
C ASP A 122 10.91 5.19 2.03
N TYR A 123 10.41 4.24 1.25
CA TYR A 123 11.11 2.99 0.98
C TYR A 123 12.43 3.17 0.22
N PHE A 124 12.46 3.99 -0.84
CA PHE A 124 13.71 4.24 -1.58
C PHE A 124 14.77 4.94 -0.74
N MET A 125 14.36 5.81 0.20
CA MET A 125 15.29 6.41 1.16
C MET A 125 15.83 5.38 2.16
N LYS A 126 15.03 4.40 2.61
CA LYS A 126 15.52 3.26 3.39
C LYS A 126 16.52 2.41 2.62
N CYS A 127 16.28 2.18 1.32
CA CYS A 127 17.19 1.44 0.45
C CYS A 127 18.57 2.10 0.28
N HIS A 128 18.67 3.43 0.43
CA HIS A 128 19.92 4.18 0.33
C HIS A 128 20.64 4.22 1.68
N THR A 129 21.36 3.13 1.99
CA THR A 129 22.00 2.88 3.29
C THR A 129 23.38 3.51 3.42
N GLY A 130 23.96 4.00 2.33
CA GLY A 130 25.21 4.76 2.32
C GLY A 130 25.47 5.40 0.97
N LYS A 131 26.43 6.34 0.91
CA LYS A 131 26.68 7.17 -0.29
C LYS A 131 26.81 6.40 -1.61
N ASN A 132 27.41 5.22 -1.57
CA ASN A 132 27.62 4.35 -2.73
C ASN A 132 27.04 2.95 -2.47
N GLU A 133 25.92 2.87 -1.73
CA GLU A 133 25.24 1.62 -1.41
C GLU A 133 23.72 1.82 -1.53
N LEU A 134 23.11 1.06 -2.45
CA LEU A 134 21.68 1.13 -2.72
C LEU A 134 21.10 -0.27 -2.85
N TYR A 135 20.09 -0.60 -2.04
CA TYR A 135 19.29 -1.81 -2.21
C TYR A 135 18.32 -1.64 -3.38
N VAL A 136 18.30 -2.62 -4.28
CA VAL A 136 17.60 -2.54 -5.57
C VAL A 136 16.61 -3.68 -5.78
N GLN A 137 16.61 -4.67 -4.89
CA GLN A 137 15.65 -5.76 -4.94
C GLN A 137 15.47 -6.39 -3.55
N VAL A 138 14.23 -6.76 -3.22
CA VAL A 138 13.91 -7.62 -2.07
C VAL A 138 13.06 -8.79 -2.57
N GLY A 139 13.51 -10.01 -2.29
CA GLY A 139 12.95 -11.24 -2.85
C GLY A 139 13.71 -11.72 -4.08
N SER A 140 13.76 -13.04 -4.30
CA SER A 140 14.26 -13.64 -5.56
C SER A 140 13.07 -13.97 -6.46
N GLY A 141 13.04 -13.45 -7.68
CA GLY A 141 11.99 -13.74 -8.65
C GLY A 141 11.90 -15.22 -8.95
N ARG A 142 13.03 -15.92 -9.03
CA ARG A 142 13.04 -17.37 -9.25
C ARG A 142 12.35 -18.15 -8.13
N VAL A 143 12.58 -17.76 -6.88
CA VAL A 143 11.96 -18.42 -5.72
C VAL A 143 10.49 -18.04 -5.61
N ASP A 144 10.19 -16.74 -5.68
CA ASP A 144 8.85 -16.18 -5.57
C ASP A 144 7.89 -16.73 -6.63
N HIS A 145 8.36 -16.85 -7.88
CA HIS A 145 7.57 -17.35 -9.00
C HIS A 145 7.37 -18.88 -8.97
N GLY A 146 8.06 -19.57 -8.07
CA GLY A 146 7.79 -20.98 -7.74
C GLY A 146 6.56 -21.18 -6.84
N TYR A 147 5.99 -20.11 -6.29
CA TYR A 147 4.85 -20.17 -5.37
C TYR A 147 3.73 -19.22 -5.76
N TRP A 148 2.48 -19.65 -5.51
CA TRP A 148 1.30 -18.80 -5.64
C TRP A 148 0.78 -18.40 -4.25
N TYR A 149 1.49 -17.47 -3.60
CA TYR A 149 1.13 -16.99 -2.26
C TYR A 149 0.70 -15.52 -2.27
N PRO A 150 -0.41 -15.17 -1.59
CA PRO A 150 -0.61 -13.79 -1.15
C PRO A 150 0.56 -13.32 -0.27
N PRO A 151 0.92 -12.02 -0.36
CA PRO A 151 2.14 -11.48 0.24
C PRO A 151 2.22 -11.66 1.77
N GLU A 152 1.09 -11.65 2.46
CA GLU A 152 0.98 -11.83 3.91
C GLU A 152 1.40 -13.23 4.38
N TYR A 153 1.52 -14.18 3.45
CA TYR A 153 1.79 -15.60 3.71
C TYR A 153 3.09 -16.09 3.09
N VAL A 154 3.91 -15.19 2.56
CA VAL A 154 5.26 -15.52 2.11
C VAL A 154 6.02 -16.18 3.25
N ASN A 155 6.51 -17.40 3.00
CA ASN A 155 7.23 -18.23 3.98
C ASN A 155 8.58 -18.73 3.48
N TYR A 156 8.95 -18.36 2.26
CA TYR A 156 10.25 -18.59 1.67
C TYR A 156 11.18 -17.40 1.92
N ASP A 157 12.48 -17.67 1.81
CA ASP A 157 13.51 -16.64 1.93
C ASP A 157 13.31 -15.55 0.87
N HIS A 158 13.36 -14.30 1.31
CA HIS A 158 13.22 -13.11 0.47
C HIS A 158 14.49 -12.24 0.58
N PRO A 159 15.61 -12.67 -0.04
CA PRO A 159 16.91 -12.02 0.12
C PRO A 159 16.91 -10.58 -0.37
N SER A 160 17.75 -9.74 0.24
CA SER A 160 17.92 -8.33 -0.13
C SER A 160 19.17 -8.14 -0.98
N PHE A 161 19.01 -7.57 -2.18
CA PHE A 161 20.11 -7.33 -3.12
C PHE A 161 20.43 -5.85 -3.25
N LYS A 162 21.72 -5.54 -3.38
CA LYS A 162 22.23 -4.17 -3.47
C LYS A 162 23.27 -4.00 -4.55
N ILE A 163 23.43 -2.76 -4.99
CA ILE A 163 24.54 -2.29 -5.81
C ILE A 163 25.50 -1.47 -4.96
N THR A 164 26.77 -1.49 -5.35
CA THR A 164 27.86 -0.80 -4.65
C THR A 164 28.85 -0.20 -5.65
N ALA A 165 29.82 0.59 -5.18
CA ALA A 165 30.92 1.09 -6.01
C ALA A 165 31.69 -0.03 -6.78
N SER A 166 31.80 -1.24 -6.20
CA SER A 166 32.47 -2.39 -6.84
C SER A 166 31.54 -3.26 -7.69
N ALA A 167 30.22 -3.11 -7.53
CA ALA A 167 29.19 -3.82 -8.27
C ALA A 167 28.07 -2.83 -8.61
N PRO A 168 28.32 -1.90 -9.55
CA PRO A 168 27.43 -0.77 -9.82
C PRO A 168 26.16 -1.17 -10.56
N GLY A 169 25.19 -0.25 -10.56
CA GLY A 169 23.95 -0.34 -11.33
C GLY A 169 23.41 1.05 -11.63
N SER A 170 23.93 1.65 -12.70
CA SER A 170 23.64 3.04 -13.06
C SER A 170 22.19 3.27 -13.47
N GLU A 171 21.53 2.26 -14.04
CA GLU A 171 20.14 2.35 -14.50
C GLU A 171 19.21 2.58 -13.31
N VAL A 172 19.16 1.59 -12.42
CA VAL A 172 18.27 1.60 -11.24
C VAL A 172 18.62 2.73 -10.27
N ALA A 173 19.91 3.10 -10.14
CA ALA A 173 20.30 4.25 -9.35
C ALA A 173 19.87 5.57 -10.02
N GLY A 174 20.04 5.72 -11.33
CA GLY A 174 19.62 6.89 -12.10
C GLY A 174 18.10 7.11 -12.04
N ASP A 175 17.30 6.05 -12.11
CA ASP A 175 15.85 6.13 -11.93
C ASP A 175 15.44 6.40 -10.49
N THR A 176 16.11 5.79 -9.51
CA THR A 176 15.85 6.10 -8.10
C THR A 176 16.12 7.58 -7.81
N ALA A 177 17.20 8.12 -8.36
CA ALA A 177 17.50 9.55 -8.25
C ALA A 177 16.47 10.42 -8.98
N SER A 178 16.04 10.02 -10.18
CA SER A 178 14.98 10.70 -10.94
C SER A 178 13.68 10.78 -10.11
N PHE A 179 13.30 9.66 -9.50
CA PHE A 179 12.12 9.56 -8.67
C PHE A 179 12.20 10.49 -7.45
N LEU A 180 13.27 10.40 -6.67
CA LEU A 180 13.42 11.22 -5.47
C LEU A 180 13.59 12.72 -5.80
N ALA A 181 14.19 13.06 -6.95
CA ALA A 181 14.22 14.43 -7.45
C ALA A 181 12.81 14.92 -7.81
N ALA A 182 12.02 14.12 -8.55
CA ALA A 182 10.63 14.45 -8.86
C ALA A 182 9.78 14.57 -7.58
N ALA A 183 9.93 13.64 -6.62
CA ALA A 183 9.26 13.72 -5.33
C ALA A 183 9.63 15.00 -4.58
N SER A 184 10.90 15.43 -4.59
CA SER A 184 11.28 16.70 -3.96
C SER A 184 10.54 17.91 -4.53
N ILE A 185 10.31 17.94 -5.85
CA ILE A 185 9.53 19.01 -6.49
C ILE A 185 8.07 18.91 -6.07
N LEU A 186 7.49 17.70 -6.10
CA LEU A 186 6.08 17.48 -5.75
C LEU A 186 5.75 17.92 -4.32
N PHE A 187 6.64 17.63 -3.37
CA PHE A 187 6.45 17.96 -1.96
C PHE A 187 6.95 19.34 -1.57
N LYS A 188 7.58 20.11 -2.48
CA LYS A 188 8.24 21.38 -2.15
C LYS A 188 7.34 22.35 -1.36
N ASP A 189 6.09 22.49 -1.80
CA ASP A 189 5.10 23.40 -1.21
C ASP A 189 4.13 22.70 -0.25
N VAL A 190 4.26 21.38 -0.09
CA VAL A 190 3.41 20.54 0.80
C VAL A 190 4.15 20.25 2.11
N ASP A 191 5.44 19.92 2.02
CA ASP A 191 6.32 19.49 3.10
C ASP A 191 7.77 19.76 2.68
N SER A 192 8.24 20.98 2.97
CA SER A 192 9.53 21.48 2.49
C SER A 192 10.72 20.72 3.09
N SER A 193 10.60 20.25 4.33
CA SER A 193 11.60 19.42 5.03
C SER A 193 11.75 18.06 4.34
N TYR A 194 10.63 17.38 4.09
CA TYR A 194 10.63 16.12 3.36
C TYR A 194 11.14 16.29 1.92
N SER A 195 10.77 17.38 1.25
CA SER A 195 11.31 17.74 -0.06
C SER A 195 12.85 17.82 -0.05
N GLN A 196 13.44 18.51 0.94
CA GLN A 196 14.90 18.60 1.07
C GLN A 196 15.54 17.23 1.34
N LYS A 197 14.89 16.38 2.15
CA LYS A 197 15.33 15.02 2.42
C LYS A 197 15.37 14.17 1.14
N CYS A 198 14.29 14.17 0.36
CA CYS A 198 14.23 13.50 -0.94
C CYS A 198 15.33 14.02 -1.89
N LEU A 199 15.51 15.34 -1.98
CA LEU A 199 16.52 15.94 -2.84
C LEU A 199 17.95 15.56 -2.44
N LYS A 200 18.24 15.46 -1.14
CA LYS A 200 19.56 15.01 -0.65
C LYS A 200 19.87 13.60 -1.15
N HIS A 201 18.95 12.65 -0.93
CA HIS A 201 19.12 11.28 -1.40
C HIS A 201 19.23 11.23 -2.93
N ALA A 202 18.41 11.98 -3.66
CA ALA A 202 18.46 12.04 -5.12
C ALA A 202 19.84 12.47 -5.64
N LYS A 203 20.45 13.49 -5.04
CA LYS A 203 21.78 13.98 -5.43
C LYS A 203 22.88 12.95 -5.16
N GLU A 204 22.86 12.33 -3.97
CA GLU A 204 23.86 11.33 -3.57
C GLU A 204 23.77 10.08 -4.44
N ILE A 205 22.56 9.56 -4.68
CA ILE A 205 22.32 8.38 -5.52
C ILE A 205 22.71 8.66 -6.98
N TYR A 206 22.40 9.85 -7.51
CA TYR A 206 22.81 10.21 -8.88
C TYR A 206 24.33 10.32 -9.01
N ASP A 207 25.00 10.90 -8.02
CA ASP A 207 26.47 10.98 -8.01
C ASP A 207 27.10 9.58 -8.00
N PHE A 208 26.54 8.66 -7.21
CA PHE A 208 26.92 7.25 -7.23
C PHE A 208 26.70 6.62 -8.62
N ALA A 209 25.52 6.80 -9.22
CA ALA A 209 25.17 6.25 -10.53
C ALA A 209 26.09 6.72 -11.66
N ASP A 210 26.44 8.02 -11.66
CA ASP A 210 27.25 8.66 -12.71
C ASP A 210 28.75 8.40 -12.52
N THR A 211 29.21 8.28 -11.27
CA THR A 211 30.63 8.03 -10.93
C THR A 211 31.02 6.57 -11.15
N TYR A 212 30.18 5.63 -10.71
CA TYR A 212 30.44 4.19 -10.82
C TYR A 212 29.51 3.58 -11.86
N ARG A 213 29.93 3.64 -13.13
CA ARG A 213 29.09 3.22 -14.24
C ARG A 213 29.10 1.72 -14.48
N GLY A 214 27.93 1.10 -14.53
CA GLY A 214 27.78 -0.30 -14.92
C GLY A 214 26.36 -0.83 -14.79
N GLU A 215 26.15 -2.04 -15.28
CA GLU A 215 24.83 -2.66 -15.40
C GLU A 215 24.42 -3.37 -14.12
N TYR A 216 23.27 -3.00 -13.56
CA TYR A 216 22.82 -3.54 -12.27
C TYR A 216 22.58 -5.06 -12.30
N THR A 217 22.20 -5.64 -13.45
CA THR A 217 21.98 -7.09 -13.57
C THR A 217 23.27 -7.91 -13.46
N LYS A 218 24.45 -7.29 -13.55
CA LYS A 218 25.73 -7.94 -13.21
C LYS A 218 25.96 -8.03 -11.71
N ALA A 219 25.39 -7.12 -10.94
CA ALA A 219 25.40 -7.15 -9.48
C ALA A 219 24.25 -8.02 -8.92
N VAL A 220 23.11 -8.01 -9.59
CA VAL A 220 21.88 -8.70 -9.21
C VAL A 220 21.41 -9.57 -10.37
N GLU A 221 22.05 -10.73 -10.55
CA GLU A 221 21.78 -11.65 -11.66
C GLU A 221 20.33 -12.18 -11.66
N ASP A 222 19.69 -12.24 -10.49
CA ASP A 222 18.29 -12.68 -10.34
C ASP A 222 17.33 -11.83 -11.20
N ALA A 223 17.59 -10.52 -11.34
CA ALA A 223 16.75 -9.61 -12.08
C ALA A 223 16.81 -9.81 -13.61
N GLN A 224 17.83 -10.50 -14.13
CA GLN A 224 18.10 -10.64 -15.56
C GLN A 224 16.98 -11.33 -16.35
N GLN A 225 16.16 -12.16 -15.70
CA GLN A 225 15.04 -12.85 -16.34
C GLN A 225 13.71 -12.07 -16.28
N PHE A 226 13.68 -10.96 -15.53
CA PHE A 226 12.48 -10.17 -15.27
C PHE A 226 12.64 -8.76 -15.85
N TYR A 227 13.62 -8.02 -15.35
CA TYR A 227 13.90 -6.63 -15.70
C TYR A 227 15.33 -6.48 -16.22
N ALA A 228 15.63 -7.18 -17.31
CA ALA A 228 16.92 -7.06 -18.00
C ALA A 228 17.17 -5.63 -18.50
N ASN A 229 18.44 -5.21 -18.56
CA ASN A 229 18.83 -3.97 -19.20
C ASN A 229 18.94 -4.17 -20.73
N TRP A 230 18.01 -3.55 -21.49
CA TRP A 230 18.03 -3.54 -22.95
C TRP A 230 18.55 -2.22 -23.53
N SER A 231 18.22 -1.08 -22.94
CA SER A 231 18.52 0.27 -23.45
C SER A 231 19.92 0.80 -23.12
N GLY A 232 20.57 0.29 -22.08
CA GLY A 232 21.79 0.86 -21.50
C GLY A 232 21.52 1.49 -20.14
N PHE A 233 22.36 2.46 -19.74
CA PHE A 233 22.14 3.30 -18.55
C PHE A 233 22.22 4.80 -18.88
N LEU A 234 22.55 5.13 -20.13
CA LEU A 234 22.83 6.51 -20.51
C LEU A 234 21.55 7.34 -20.51
N ASP A 235 20.42 6.72 -20.81
CA ASP A 235 19.12 7.33 -20.77
C ASP A 235 18.62 7.59 -19.35
N GLU A 236 18.85 6.70 -18.37
CA GLU A 236 18.56 7.02 -16.96
C GLU A 236 19.49 8.11 -16.42
N LEU A 237 20.77 8.11 -16.79
CA LEU A 237 21.68 9.18 -16.40
C LEU A 237 21.29 10.53 -17.02
N ALA A 238 20.85 10.53 -18.28
CA ALA A 238 20.35 11.73 -18.95
C ALA A 238 19.04 12.22 -18.32
N PHE A 239 18.11 11.32 -18.03
CA PHE A 239 16.82 11.64 -17.43
C PHE A 239 16.97 12.13 -15.99
N GLY A 240 17.79 11.45 -15.18
CA GLY A 240 18.12 11.86 -13.82
C GLY A 240 18.82 13.21 -13.75
N ALA A 241 19.69 13.51 -14.73
CA ALA A 241 20.28 14.83 -14.87
C ALA A 241 19.22 15.92 -15.09
N LEU A 242 18.26 15.68 -15.99
CA LEU A 242 17.18 16.63 -16.26
C LEU A 242 16.27 16.82 -15.04
N TRP A 243 15.96 15.76 -14.30
CA TRP A 243 15.17 15.88 -13.07
C TRP A 243 15.89 16.66 -11.97
N LEU A 244 17.18 16.39 -11.75
CA LEU A 244 17.98 17.15 -10.81
C LEU A 244 18.18 18.60 -11.26
N TYR A 245 18.35 18.85 -12.56
CA TYR A 245 18.37 20.21 -13.09
C TYR A 245 17.03 20.92 -12.83
N ARG A 246 15.89 20.27 -13.10
CA ARG A 246 14.56 20.82 -12.81
C ARG A 246 14.36 21.10 -11.31
N ALA A 247 14.86 20.23 -10.44
CA ALA A 247 14.70 20.38 -8.99
C ALA A 247 15.60 21.48 -8.39
N THR A 248 16.78 21.73 -8.99
CA THR A 248 17.84 22.55 -8.37
C THR A 248 18.19 23.83 -9.13
N GLY A 249 17.97 23.88 -10.44
CA GLY A 249 18.52 24.91 -11.32
C GLY A 249 20.04 24.85 -11.51
N ASP A 250 20.72 23.80 -11.03
CA ASP A 250 22.16 23.65 -11.16
C ASP A 250 22.56 23.20 -12.58
N GLU A 251 23.18 24.12 -13.31
CA GLU A 251 23.65 23.92 -14.69
C GLU A 251 24.62 22.75 -14.84
N SER A 252 25.27 22.29 -13.77
CA SER A 252 26.13 21.10 -13.84
C SER A 252 25.35 19.86 -14.30
N TYR A 253 24.11 19.68 -13.84
CA TYR A 253 23.25 18.58 -14.29
C TYR A 253 22.79 18.76 -15.73
N HIS A 254 22.40 19.97 -16.14
CA HIS A 254 22.09 20.25 -17.53
C HIS A 254 23.28 19.96 -18.47
N ASN A 255 24.50 20.28 -18.05
CA ASN A 255 25.72 19.95 -18.78
C ASN A 255 25.97 18.43 -18.86
N LYS A 256 25.67 17.66 -17.80
CA LYS A 256 25.73 16.19 -17.84
C LYS A 256 24.73 15.62 -18.86
N PHE A 257 23.50 16.12 -18.88
CA PHE A 257 22.50 15.74 -19.91
C PHE A 257 23.02 16.02 -21.32
N LYS A 258 23.46 17.26 -21.61
CA LYS A 258 23.96 17.63 -22.95
C LYS A 258 25.13 16.76 -23.37
N LYS A 259 26.05 16.43 -22.45
CA LYS A 259 27.18 15.56 -22.74
C LYS A 259 26.73 14.18 -23.22
N ILE A 260 25.65 13.63 -22.68
CA ILE A 260 25.10 12.32 -23.08
C ILE A 260 24.26 12.45 -24.36
N ALA A 261 23.34 13.40 -24.38
CA ALA A 261 22.33 13.55 -25.42
C ALA A 261 22.88 14.08 -26.75
N ASP A 262 24.01 14.78 -26.72
CA ASP A 262 24.66 15.34 -27.90
C ASP A 262 25.94 14.59 -28.28
N ASP A 263 26.26 13.50 -27.58
CA ASP A 263 27.41 12.68 -27.92
C ASP A 263 27.19 11.96 -29.27
N SER A 264 28.31 11.66 -29.93
CA SER A 264 28.32 10.91 -31.18
C SER A 264 28.72 9.47 -30.90
N TYR A 265 27.76 8.56 -31.01
CA TYR A 265 27.97 7.13 -30.81
C TYR A 265 28.21 6.43 -32.16
N GLY A 266 28.92 5.30 -32.13
CA GLY A 266 29.09 4.47 -33.31
C GLY A 266 27.77 3.83 -33.74
N GLU A 267 27.59 3.59 -35.04
CA GLU A 267 26.34 3.02 -35.60
C GLU A 267 25.97 1.63 -35.02
N GLN A 268 26.92 0.93 -34.38
CA GLN A 268 26.73 -0.39 -33.80
C GLN A 268 26.49 -0.37 -32.28
N ASP A 269 26.51 0.80 -31.63
CA ASP A 269 26.27 0.90 -30.19
C ASP A 269 24.76 0.90 -29.90
N THR A 270 24.21 -0.29 -29.71
CA THR A 270 22.77 -0.49 -29.48
C THR A 270 22.28 0.02 -28.13
N LYS A 271 23.21 0.30 -27.19
CA LYS A 271 22.92 0.83 -25.84
C LYS A 271 23.28 2.31 -25.69
N ALA A 272 23.60 2.97 -26.80
CA ALA A 272 23.81 4.40 -26.84
C ALA A 272 22.51 5.16 -26.57
N TYR A 273 22.64 6.39 -26.06
CA TYR A 273 21.49 7.29 -25.91
C TYR A 273 20.76 7.45 -27.25
N GLY A 274 21.45 7.72 -28.37
CA GLY A 274 20.87 7.55 -29.71
C GLY A 274 19.46 8.14 -29.94
N ILE A 275 18.72 7.54 -30.88
CA ILE A 275 17.36 7.95 -31.26
C ILE A 275 16.37 6.87 -30.84
N CYS A 276 15.30 7.26 -30.14
CA CYS A 276 14.16 6.40 -29.81
C CYS A 276 12.85 6.93 -30.40
N THR A 277 12.06 6.06 -31.02
CA THR A 277 10.71 6.34 -31.52
C THR A 277 9.62 5.57 -30.76
N GLY A 278 10.03 4.77 -29.78
CA GLY A 278 9.15 4.00 -28.92
C GLY A 278 8.57 4.84 -27.76
N PRO A 279 7.66 4.25 -26.98
CA PRO A 279 7.16 4.88 -25.76
C PRO A 279 8.25 4.93 -24.68
N ILE A 280 8.10 5.85 -23.72
CA ILE A 280 8.86 5.74 -22.46
C ILE A 280 8.54 4.39 -21.80
N SER A 281 9.48 3.78 -21.09
CA SER A 281 9.21 2.56 -20.33
C SER A 281 10.04 2.50 -19.04
N TRP A 282 9.89 1.42 -18.29
CA TRP A 282 10.79 1.10 -17.18
C TRP A 282 12.23 0.86 -17.61
N ASP A 283 12.52 0.68 -18.91
CA ASP A 283 13.87 0.45 -19.45
C ASP A 283 14.36 1.65 -20.28
N ASP A 284 13.51 2.33 -21.05
CA ASP A 284 13.95 3.40 -21.97
C ASP A 284 13.38 4.78 -21.61
N LYS A 285 14.26 5.69 -21.21
CA LYS A 285 13.92 7.03 -20.67
C LYS A 285 14.14 8.14 -21.68
N ARG A 286 14.58 7.82 -22.89
CA ARG A 286 14.87 8.81 -23.93
C ARG A 286 13.64 9.61 -24.33
N PRO A 287 12.46 8.99 -24.53
CA PRO A 287 11.23 9.75 -24.75
C PRO A 287 10.94 10.78 -23.65
N GLY A 288 11.04 10.36 -22.38
CA GLY A 288 10.88 11.25 -21.23
C GLY A 288 11.89 12.39 -21.25
N SER A 289 13.14 12.10 -21.58
CA SER A 289 14.21 13.08 -21.66
C SER A 289 14.01 14.08 -22.81
N TYR A 290 13.50 13.66 -23.97
CA TYR A 290 13.19 14.57 -25.08
C TYR A 290 12.14 15.61 -24.66
N ILE A 291 11.06 15.14 -24.03
CA ILE A 291 9.96 16.00 -23.57
C ILE A 291 10.41 16.88 -22.40
N LEU A 292 11.04 16.30 -21.38
CA LEU A 292 11.47 17.01 -20.18
C LEU A 292 12.50 18.09 -20.51
N ALA A 293 13.50 17.79 -21.35
CA ALA A 293 14.48 18.79 -21.79
C ALA A 293 13.80 19.96 -22.51
N ALA A 294 12.89 19.68 -23.44
CA ALA A 294 12.14 20.72 -24.15
C ALA A 294 11.35 21.63 -23.18
N MET A 295 10.71 21.05 -22.17
CA MET A 295 9.93 21.76 -21.16
C MET A 295 10.77 22.67 -20.27
N ILE A 296 11.93 22.19 -19.81
CA ILE A 296 12.70 22.88 -18.76
C ILE A 296 13.82 23.77 -19.30
N THR A 297 14.24 23.58 -20.56
CA THR A 297 15.27 24.44 -21.17
C THR A 297 14.69 25.43 -22.18
N GLY A 298 13.60 25.07 -22.87
CA GLY A 298 13.06 25.86 -23.99
C GLY A 298 14.01 26.00 -25.18
N GLU A 299 15.10 25.21 -25.22
CA GLU A 299 16.06 25.25 -26.31
C GLU A 299 15.42 24.77 -27.62
N GLU A 300 15.60 25.53 -28.70
CA GLU A 300 15.02 25.23 -30.03
C GLU A 300 15.36 23.80 -30.50
N LYS A 301 16.60 23.34 -30.29
CA LYS A 301 17.03 21.97 -30.62
C LYS A 301 16.19 20.92 -29.87
N ARG A 302 15.90 21.14 -28.59
CA ARG A 302 15.14 20.21 -27.74
C ARG A 302 13.65 20.26 -28.07
N LEU A 303 13.11 21.44 -28.34
CA LEU A 303 11.75 21.61 -28.84
C LEU A 303 11.54 20.86 -30.16
N GLN A 304 12.46 21.01 -31.12
CA GLN A 304 12.41 20.29 -32.40
C GLN A 304 12.49 18.77 -32.20
N GLN A 305 13.33 18.30 -31.28
CA GLN A 305 13.42 16.88 -30.94
C GLN A 305 12.12 16.35 -30.33
N ALA A 306 11.48 17.09 -29.41
CA ALA A 306 10.19 16.72 -28.84
C ALA A 306 9.07 16.69 -29.89
N TYR A 307 9.01 17.69 -30.78
CA TYR A 307 8.06 17.69 -31.91
C TYR A 307 8.25 16.49 -32.83
N TRP A 308 9.50 16.23 -33.23
CA TRP A 308 9.83 15.09 -34.08
C TRP A 308 9.41 13.78 -33.41
N TYR A 309 9.76 13.58 -32.14
CA TYR A 309 9.38 12.38 -31.39
C TYR A 309 7.86 12.20 -31.34
N CYS A 310 7.12 13.25 -30.96
CA CYS A 310 5.67 13.17 -30.88
C CYS A 310 5.02 12.86 -32.24
N ASP A 311 5.57 13.40 -33.33
CA ASP A 311 5.07 13.11 -34.67
C ASP A 311 5.38 11.67 -35.11
N GLU A 312 6.55 11.13 -34.77
CA GLU A 312 6.91 9.73 -35.03
C GLU A 312 6.01 8.76 -34.26
N VAL A 313 5.69 9.04 -32.99
CA VAL A 313 4.77 8.19 -32.20
C VAL A 313 3.39 8.09 -32.88
N LEU A 314 2.92 9.18 -33.50
CA LEU A 314 1.62 9.18 -34.19
C LEU A 314 1.61 8.32 -35.46
N THR A 315 2.75 8.15 -36.13
CA THR A 315 2.88 7.34 -37.35
C THR A 315 3.11 5.86 -37.08
N GLN A 316 3.42 5.50 -35.82
CA GLN A 316 3.59 4.10 -35.42
C GLN A 316 2.33 3.25 -35.67
N PRO A 317 2.50 1.92 -35.89
CA PRO A 317 1.40 1.00 -36.11
C PRO A 317 0.37 1.01 -34.98
N LYS A 318 -0.86 0.68 -35.36
CA LYS A 318 -1.99 0.52 -34.43
C LYS A 318 -2.72 -0.77 -34.75
N THR A 319 -3.38 -1.35 -33.76
CA THR A 319 -4.34 -2.44 -33.99
C THR A 319 -5.48 -1.96 -34.91
N PRO A 320 -6.26 -2.88 -35.54
CA PRO A 320 -7.46 -2.51 -36.29
C PRO A 320 -8.43 -1.60 -35.50
N GLY A 321 -8.53 -1.77 -34.19
CA GLY A 321 -9.33 -0.95 -33.27
C GLY A 321 -8.70 0.38 -32.88
N GLY A 322 -7.45 0.66 -33.26
CA GLY A 322 -6.79 1.97 -33.08
C GLY A 322 -5.89 2.11 -31.84
N LEU A 323 -5.60 1.01 -31.13
CA LEU A 323 -4.63 1.01 -30.04
C LEU A 323 -3.21 1.07 -30.61
N TRP A 324 -2.36 1.95 -30.10
CA TRP A 324 -0.93 1.97 -30.41
C TRP A 324 -0.32 0.60 -30.11
N TYR A 325 0.37 0.02 -31.09
CA TYR A 325 0.85 -1.35 -30.98
C TYR A 325 2.17 -1.55 -31.73
N ASN A 326 3.17 -2.06 -31.03
CA ASN A 326 4.45 -2.45 -31.62
C ASN A 326 4.65 -3.96 -31.42
N ASP A 327 4.88 -4.71 -32.49
CA ASP A 327 4.96 -6.18 -32.45
C ASP A 327 6.05 -6.72 -31.51
N ASN A 328 7.12 -5.97 -31.28
CA ASN A 328 8.21 -6.38 -30.40
C ASN A 328 7.97 -6.03 -28.92
N LEU A 329 7.19 -4.99 -28.65
CA LEU A 329 6.95 -4.48 -27.29
C LEU A 329 5.58 -4.93 -26.76
N SER A 330 4.52 -4.69 -27.54
CA SER A 330 3.12 -4.79 -27.12
C SER A 330 2.59 -6.22 -26.97
N LYS A 331 3.42 -7.25 -27.20
CA LYS A 331 3.05 -8.64 -26.84
C LYS A 331 2.76 -8.78 -25.34
N TRP A 332 3.44 -7.99 -24.52
CA TRP A 332 3.26 -7.92 -23.08
C TRP A 332 2.85 -6.49 -22.71
N GLY A 333 1.67 -6.30 -22.12
CA GLY A 333 1.25 -4.97 -21.68
C GLY A 333 1.03 -3.98 -22.84
N SER A 334 0.22 -4.35 -23.83
CA SER A 334 -0.15 -3.46 -24.95
C SER A 334 -0.81 -2.16 -24.44
N ASN A 335 -1.70 -2.24 -23.46
CA ASN A 335 -2.33 -1.08 -22.82
C ASN A 335 -1.32 -0.16 -22.14
N ARG A 336 -0.30 -0.73 -21.48
CA ARG A 336 0.81 0.02 -20.87
C ARG A 336 1.55 0.81 -21.94
N TYR A 337 2.00 0.17 -23.02
CA TYR A 337 2.78 0.88 -24.03
C TYR A 337 1.98 1.94 -24.78
N ALA A 338 0.70 1.69 -25.06
CA ALA A 338 -0.18 2.71 -25.61
C ALA A 338 -0.37 3.90 -24.67
N SER A 339 -0.51 3.63 -23.36
CA SER A 339 -0.59 4.68 -22.33
C SER A 339 0.70 5.48 -22.24
N ASN A 340 1.86 4.82 -22.26
CA ASN A 340 3.18 5.45 -22.21
C ASN A 340 3.45 6.34 -23.42
N ALA A 341 3.10 5.87 -24.62
CA ALA A 341 3.18 6.67 -25.85
C ALA A 341 2.30 7.93 -25.76
N ALA A 342 1.05 7.76 -25.34
CA ALA A 342 0.12 8.87 -25.13
C ALA A 342 0.64 9.88 -24.09
N ALA A 343 1.17 9.42 -22.95
CA ALA A 343 1.55 10.31 -21.85
C ALA A 343 2.66 11.29 -22.23
N MET A 344 3.62 10.89 -23.06
CA MET A 344 4.67 11.79 -23.54
C MET A 344 4.13 12.87 -24.48
N LEU A 345 3.19 12.52 -25.37
CA LEU A 345 2.47 13.50 -26.19
C LEU A 345 1.64 14.44 -25.32
N GLY A 346 0.99 13.91 -24.28
CA GLY A 346 0.22 14.68 -23.32
C GLY A 346 1.08 15.70 -22.57
N MET A 347 2.24 15.28 -22.05
CA MET A 347 3.18 16.15 -21.34
C MET A 347 3.67 17.28 -22.23
N PHE A 348 4.00 16.99 -23.49
CA PHE A 348 4.41 18.03 -24.42
C PHE A 348 3.25 18.97 -24.76
N ALA A 349 2.07 18.44 -25.07
CA ALA A 349 0.87 19.24 -25.35
C ALA A 349 0.46 20.15 -24.18
N ASN A 350 0.68 19.72 -22.95
CA ASN A 350 0.46 20.52 -21.75
C ASN A 350 1.43 21.71 -21.66
N TYR A 351 2.69 21.53 -22.06
CA TYR A 351 3.68 22.59 -22.12
C TYR A 351 3.45 23.57 -23.28
N LEU A 352 2.95 23.08 -24.42
CA LEU A 352 2.72 23.92 -25.60
C LEU A 352 1.64 24.99 -25.38
N PRO A 353 1.78 26.18 -25.99
CA PRO A 353 0.73 27.18 -26.02
C PRO A 353 -0.57 26.62 -26.63
N LYS A 354 -1.74 27.08 -26.14
CA LYS A 354 -3.05 26.68 -26.70
C LYS A 354 -3.19 26.98 -28.20
N SER A 355 -2.47 27.96 -28.73
CA SER A 355 -2.45 28.34 -30.14
C SER A 355 -1.56 27.44 -31.01
N ASP A 356 -0.79 26.52 -30.41
CA ASP A 356 0.08 25.64 -31.17
C ASP A 356 -0.75 24.71 -32.07
N PRO A 357 -0.46 24.62 -33.38
CA PRO A 357 -1.28 23.88 -34.33
C PRO A 357 -1.25 22.36 -34.11
N LYS A 358 -0.27 21.81 -33.39
CA LYS A 358 -0.16 20.37 -33.12
C LYS A 358 -0.77 19.94 -31.79
N ARG A 359 -0.94 20.88 -30.85
CA ARG A 359 -1.45 20.60 -29.50
C ARG A 359 -2.73 19.78 -29.51
N SER A 360 -3.74 20.20 -30.29
CA SER A 360 -5.03 19.50 -30.35
C SER A 360 -4.87 18.05 -30.82
N LYS A 361 -4.03 17.81 -31.83
CA LYS A 361 -3.75 16.46 -32.35
C LYS A 361 -3.11 15.56 -31.29
N TYR A 362 -2.23 16.11 -30.46
CA TYR A 362 -1.60 15.36 -29.37
C TYR A 362 -2.61 15.03 -28.27
N ILE A 363 -3.45 15.99 -27.85
CA ILE A 363 -4.53 15.74 -26.87
C ILE A 363 -5.54 14.72 -27.41
N ASP A 364 -5.92 14.81 -28.69
CA ASP A 364 -6.84 13.86 -29.33
C ASP A 364 -6.25 12.44 -29.33
N PHE A 365 -4.94 12.31 -29.55
CA PHE A 365 -4.27 11.02 -29.45
C PHE A 365 -4.34 10.46 -28.02
N VAL A 366 -4.01 11.27 -26.99
CA VAL A 366 -4.13 10.84 -25.58
C VAL A 366 -5.54 10.36 -25.26
N LYS A 367 -6.54 11.14 -25.67
CA LYS A 367 -7.95 10.80 -25.48
C LYS A 367 -8.31 9.50 -26.20
N SER A 368 -7.85 9.30 -27.44
CA SER A 368 -8.14 8.09 -28.21
C SER A 368 -7.61 6.82 -27.55
N GLN A 369 -6.37 6.84 -27.06
CA GLN A 369 -5.74 5.67 -26.42
C GLN A 369 -6.39 5.39 -25.06
N THR A 370 -6.67 6.43 -24.28
CA THR A 370 -7.35 6.31 -22.99
C THR A 370 -8.77 5.77 -23.18
N ASN A 371 -9.54 6.31 -24.13
CA ASN A 371 -10.89 5.83 -24.41
C ASN A 371 -10.90 4.38 -24.92
N TYR A 372 -9.91 3.98 -25.73
CA TYR A 372 -9.76 2.58 -26.12
C TYR A 372 -9.64 1.70 -24.88
N ILE A 373 -8.79 2.07 -23.92
CA ILE A 373 -8.60 1.33 -22.68
C ILE A 373 -9.90 1.25 -21.86
N LEU A 374 -10.67 2.33 -21.83
CA LEU A 374 -11.95 2.45 -21.09
C LEU A 374 -13.18 1.91 -21.82
N GLY A 375 -13.00 1.08 -22.86
CA GLY A 375 -14.09 0.37 -23.52
C GLY A 375 -14.44 0.81 -24.94
N ASP A 376 -13.79 1.87 -25.48
CA ASP A 376 -13.88 2.21 -26.91
C ASP A 376 -12.98 1.34 -27.78
N ASN A 377 -13.16 0.03 -27.67
CA ASN A 377 -12.41 -0.96 -28.42
C ASN A 377 -13.36 -1.98 -29.09
N PRO A 378 -12.86 -2.80 -30.03
CA PRO A 378 -13.65 -3.83 -30.70
C PRO A 378 -14.22 -4.89 -29.74
N ALA A 379 -13.48 -5.23 -28.67
CA ALA A 379 -13.89 -6.22 -27.67
C ALA A 379 -14.98 -5.71 -26.71
N LYS A 380 -15.23 -4.39 -26.64
CA LYS A 380 -16.15 -3.75 -25.69
C LYS A 380 -15.82 -4.09 -24.24
N VAL A 381 -14.53 -4.13 -23.91
CA VAL A 381 -14.00 -4.41 -22.58
C VAL A 381 -13.41 -3.12 -22.00
N ASN A 382 -13.81 -2.72 -20.79
CA ASN A 382 -13.05 -1.73 -20.03
C ASN A 382 -11.88 -2.46 -19.36
N TYR A 383 -10.64 -2.24 -19.79
CA TYR A 383 -9.48 -3.01 -19.31
C TYR A 383 -9.03 -2.64 -17.88
N VAL A 384 -9.71 -1.71 -17.21
CA VAL A 384 -9.45 -1.34 -15.82
C VAL A 384 -10.28 -2.23 -14.90
N VAL A 385 -9.61 -3.03 -14.06
CA VAL A 385 -10.25 -3.99 -13.16
C VAL A 385 -11.21 -3.28 -12.21
N GLY A 386 -12.42 -3.84 -12.10
CA GLY A 386 -13.48 -3.31 -11.24
C GLY A 386 -14.14 -2.03 -11.75
N ALA A 387 -13.71 -1.39 -12.84
CA ALA A 387 -14.37 -0.16 -13.28
C ALA A 387 -15.83 -0.38 -13.72
N GLU A 388 -16.11 -1.42 -14.48
CA GLU A 388 -17.42 -1.72 -15.07
C GLU A 388 -17.72 -3.23 -15.03
N ALA A 389 -18.96 -3.61 -15.34
CA ALA A 389 -19.38 -5.03 -15.32
C ALA A 389 -18.65 -5.92 -16.35
N ASN A 390 -18.16 -5.32 -17.43
CA ASN A 390 -17.36 -5.91 -18.50
C ASN A 390 -15.84 -5.79 -18.26
N SER A 391 -15.41 -5.30 -17.10
CA SER A 391 -13.99 -5.24 -16.74
C SER A 391 -13.41 -6.63 -16.47
N PRO A 392 -12.08 -6.82 -16.62
CA PRO A 392 -11.39 -8.06 -16.29
C PRO A 392 -11.66 -8.50 -14.85
N LYS A 393 -11.86 -9.80 -14.67
CA LYS A 393 -12.18 -10.46 -13.39
C LYS A 393 -11.09 -11.44 -12.96
N ALA A 394 -10.22 -11.86 -13.86
CA ALA A 394 -9.25 -12.92 -13.63
C ALA A 394 -7.81 -12.47 -13.93
N VAL A 395 -7.40 -11.31 -13.42
CA VAL A 395 -6.02 -10.83 -13.59
C VAL A 395 -4.99 -11.71 -12.85
N HIS A 396 -3.78 -11.78 -13.40
CA HIS A 396 -2.64 -12.49 -12.85
C HIS A 396 -2.07 -11.75 -11.65
N HIS A 397 -2.67 -11.96 -10.48
CA HIS A 397 -2.24 -11.32 -9.25
C HIS A 397 -2.54 -12.19 -8.01
N ARG A 398 -1.49 -12.56 -7.27
CA ARG A 398 -1.55 -13.52 -6.15
C ARG A 398 -2.41 -13.02 -4.99
N GLY A 399 -2.23 -11.77 -4.58
CA GLY A 399 -2.99 -11.20 -3.47
C GLY A 399 -4.50 -11.18 -3.75
N SER A 400 -4.89 -10.79 -4.96
CA SER A 400 -6.30 -10.63 -5.32
C SER A 400 -6.97 -11.94 -5.74
N SER A 401 -6.21 -12.93 -6.21
CA SER A 401 -6.78 -14.22 -6.59
C SER A 401 -7.53 -14.85 -5.41
N GLY A 402 -7.08 -14.60 -4.18
CA GLY A 402 -7.62 -15.22 -2.97
C GLY A 402 -7.40 -16.74 -2.97
N THR A 403 -6.46 -17.23 -3.77
CA THR A 403 -6.09 -18.63 -3.86
C THR A 403 -4.74 -18.83 -3.19
N TYR A 404 -4.59 -19.94 -2.48
CA TYR A 404 -3.33 -20.35 -1.90
C TYR A 404 -3.05 -21.77 -2.36
N ASP A 405 -2.05 -21.91 -3.24
CA ASP A 405 -1.65 -23.23 -3.66
C ASP A 405 -0.14 -23.27 -3.91
N SER A 406 0.57 -24.01 -3.06
CA SER A 406 2.00 -24.27 -3.24
C SER A 406 2.28 -25.33 -4.31
N GLN A 407 1.25 -25.96 -4.88
CA GLN A 407 1.33 -27.13 -5.76
C GLN A 407 0.50 -27.01 -7.07
N ASP A 408 -0.51 -26.13 -7.15
CA ASP A 408 -1.20 -25.84 -8.40
C ASP A 408 -0.51 -24.70 -9.16
N ASN A 409 0.35 -25.09 -10.09
CA ASN A 409 0.95 -24.19 -11.08
C ASN A 409 -0.09 -23.43 -11.93
N ASN A 410 -1.37 -23.80 -11.87
CA ASN A 410 -2.46 -23.08 -12.53
C ASN A 410 -3.20 -22.12 -11.60
N ALA A 411 -2.94 -22.14 -10.29
CA ALA A 411 -3.56 -21.29 -9.30
C ALA A 411 -5.11 -21.26 -9.35
N LYS A 412 -5.83 -22.37 -9.52
CA LYS A 412 -7.31 -22.37 -9.72
C LYS A 412 -8.12 -21.71 -8.57
N PRO A 413 -9.32 -21.15 -8.84
CA PRO A 413 -10.04 -21.09 -10.13
C PRO A 413 -9.56 -19.96 -11.05
N THR A 414 -9.12 -20.28 -12.28
CA THR A 414 -8.36 -19.34 -13.14
C THR A 414 -9.17 -18.31 -13.92
N ASP A 415 -10.48 -18.34 -13.75
CA ASP A 415 -11.48 -17.58 -14.49
C ASP A 415 -12.10 -16.44 -13.67
N TYR A 416 -11.72 -16.29 -12.40
CA TYR A 416 -12.00 -15.11 -11.59
C TYR A 416 -11.03 -14.99 -10.40
N ASN A 417 -10.96 -13.80 -9.82
CA ASN A 417 -10.28 -13.49 -8.56
C ASN A 417 -11.32 -13.30 -7.44
N ILE A 418 -11.04 -13.79 -6.23
CA ILE A 418 -11.93 -13.63 -5.07
C ILE A 418 -12.04 -12.16 -4.63
N TYR A 419 -10.95 -11.40 -4.79
CA TYR A 419 -10.93 -9.98 -4.52
C TYR A 419 -10.81 -9.19 -5.82
N THR A 420 -11.58 -8.11 -5.92
CA THR A 420 -11.41 -7.16 -7.00
C THR A 420 -10.16 -6.31 -6.74
N LEU A 421 -9.21 -6.36 -7.67
CA LEU A 421 -8.02 -5.52 -7.67
C LEU A 421 -8.32 -4.17 -8.33
N TRP A 422 -9.08 -3.33 -7.64
CA TRP A 422 -9.59 -2.05 -8.13
C TRP A 422 -8.53 -1.23 -8.86
N GLY A 423 -8.84 -0.83 -10.09
CA GLY A 423 -8.03 0.09 -10.88
C GLY A 423 -6.80 -0.48 -11.55
N ALA A 424 -6.47 -1.75 -11.33
CA ALA A 424 -5.36 -2.36 -12.04
C ALA A 424 -5.63 -2.36 -13.54
N LEU A 425 -4.67 -1.87 -14.33
CA LEU A 425 -4.74 -1.92 -15.77
C LEU A 425 -4.25 -3.27 -16.25
N ALA A 426 -5.16 -4.09 -16.79
CA ALA A 426 -4.77 -5.35 -17.42
C ALA A 426 -3.87 -5.10 -18.64
N GLY A 427 -2.95 -6.03 -18.90
CA GLY A 427 -1.98 -5.95 -19.99
C GLY A 427 -2.57 -5.56 -21.35
N GLY A 428 -3.77 -6.07 -21.67
CA GLY A 428 -4.56 -5.61 -22.81
C GLY A 428 -4.62 -6.60 -23.96
N PRO A 429 -5.17 -6.19 -25.12
CA PRO A 429 -5.42 -7.08 -26.23
C PRO A 429 -4.15 -7.39 -27.03
N GLY A 430 -4.24 -8.46 -27.82
CA GLY A 430 -3.26 -8.76 -28.86
C GLY A 430 -3.38 -7.81 -30.07
N LYS A 431 -2.49 -8.00 -31.05
CA LYS A 431 -2.39 -7.16 -32.26
C LYS A 431 -3.67 -7.03 -33.10
N SER A 432 -4.61 -7.97 -32.93
CA SER A 432 -5.89 -8.02 -33.66
C SER A 432 -7.07 -7.58 -32.81
N ASP A 433 -6.82 -6.89 -31.69
CA ASP A 433 -7.82 -6.49 -30.69
C ASP A 433 -8.49 -7.66 -29.94
N ASP A 434 -7.94 -8.87 -30.06
CA ASP A 434 -8.41 -10.05 -29.34
C ASP A 434 -7.95 -10.03 -27.88
N TYR A 435 -8.86 -10.37 -26.97
CA TYR A 435 -8.62 -10.37 -25.54
C TYR A 435 -9.28 -11.57 -24.87
N SER A 436 -8.58 -12.18 -23.92
CA SER A 436 -9.06 -13.32 -23.14
C SER A 436 -8.83 -13.06 -21.65
N ASP A 437 -9.93 -12.92 -20.91
CA ASP A 437 -9.90 -12.73 -19.46
C ASP A 437 -9.70 -14.08 -18.76
N THR A 438 -8.43 -14.47 -18.60
CA THR A 438 -8.04 -15.61 -17.79
C THR A 438 -6.71 -15.37 -17.11
N ARG A 439 -6.60 -15.81 -15.85
CA ARG A 439 -5.39 -15.63 -15.04
C ARG A 439 -4.16 -16.33 -15.61
N LYS A 440 -4.37 -17.36 -16.44
CA LYS A 440 -3.28 -18.07 -17.11
C LYS A 440 -2.61 -17.26 -18.22
N ASN A 441 -3.28 -16.23 -18.72
CA ASN A 441 -2.79 -15.42 -19.82
C ASN A 441 -2.08 -14.17 -19.29
N TYR A 442 -0.88 -14.35 -18.74
CA TYR A 442 -0.06 -13.25 -18.24
C TYR A 442 0.39 -12.28 -19.35
N GLU A 443 0.21 -12.59 -20.65
CA GLU A 443 0.40 -11.60 -21.72
C GLU A 443 -0.68 -10.50 -21.69
N MET A 444 -1.94 -10.91 -21.52
CA MET A 444 -3.11 -10.04 -21.58
C MET A 444 -3.62 -9.58 -20.21
N ASN A 445 -3.37 -10.39 -19.17
CA ASN A 445 -3.99 -10.25 -17.85
C ASN A 445 -2.99 -10.07 -16.70
N GLU A 446 -1.71 -9.92 -16.97
CA GLU A 446 -0.77 -9.36 -15.98
C GLU A 446 -1.17 -7.91 -15.66
N VAL A 447 -0.86 -7.51 -14.44
CA VAL A 447 -1.01 -6.16 -13.90
C VAL A 447 0.30 -5.79 -13.23
N ALA A 448 0.73 -4.54 -13.36
CA ALA A 448 2.00 -4.09 -12.78
C ALA A 448 1.97 -2.60 -12.45
N LEU A 449 2.84 -2.18 -11.54
CA LEU A 449 3.03 -0.77 -11.18
C LEU A 449 3.22 0.10 -12.43
N ASP A 450 4.08 -0.35 -13.36
CA ASP A 450 4.44 0.41 -14.56
C ASP A 450 3.31 0.46 -15.60
N TYR A 451 2.34 -0.47 -15.52
CA TYR A 451 1.18 -0.45 -16.40
C TYR A 451 0.25 0.72 -16.07
N ASN A 452 0.09 1.02 -14.78
CA ASN A 452 -0.79 2.07 -14.30
C ASN A 452 -0.20 3.48 -14.40
N ALA A 453 1.13 3.62 -14.41
CA ALA A 453 1.80 4.91 -14.20
C ALA A 453 1.46 5.97 -15.26
N ALA A 454 1.72 5.66 -16.53
CA ALA A 454 1.42 6.58 -17.63
C ALA A 454 -0.08 6.66 -17.92
N PHE A 455 -0.83 5.59 -17.62
CA PHE A 455 -2.29 5.62 -17.70
C PHE A 455 -2.86 6.67 -16.74
N GLN A 456 -2.36 6.71 -15.50
CA GLN A 456 -2.69 7.73 -14.51
C GLN A 456 -2.41 9.16 -15.01
N MET A 457 -1.26 9.36 -15.65
CA MET A 457 -0.90 10.64 -16.27
C MET A 457 -1.92 11.09 -17.33
N ASN A 458 -2.34 10.16 -18.19
CA ASN A 458 -3.32 10.44 -19.23
C ASN A 458 -4.67 10.85 -18.64
N LEU A 459 -5.14 10.12 -17.62
CA LEU A 459 -6.38 10.45 -16.92
C LEU A 459 -6.31 11.86 -16.29
N ALA A 460 -5.25 12.17 -15.56
CA ALA A 460 -5.07 13.46 -14.91
C ALA A 460 -5.02 14.63 -15.91
N LEU A 461 -4.36 14.44 -17.06
CA LEU A 461 -4.38 15.42 -18.14
C LEU A 461 -5.79 15.63 -18.69
N LEU A 462 -6.54 14.56 -18.96
CA LEU A 462 -7.88 14.66 -19.53
C LEU A 462 -8.89 15.30 -18.57
N VAL A 463 -8.76 15.05 -17.25
CA VAL A 463 -9.51 15.79 -16.23
C VAL A 463 -9.17 17.28 -16.30
N LYS A 464 -7.87 17.62 -16.25
CA LYS A 464 -7.38 19.01 -16.33
C LYS A 464 -7.83 19.76 -17.59
N GLU A 465 -7.94 19.07 -18.72
CA GLU A 465 -8.45 19.65 -19.98
C GLU A 465 -9.99 19.82 -19.99
N GLY A 466 -10.69 19.42 -18.91
CA GLY A 466 -12.14 19.51 -18.78
C GLY A 466 -12.89 18.46 -19.63
N LEU A 467 -12.24 17.33 -19.92
CA LEU A 467 -12.78 16.29 -20.79
C LEU A 467 -13.43 15.12 -20.03
N SER A 468 -13.31 15.10 -18.70
CA SER A 468 -13.94 14.08 -17.85
C SER A 468 -15.45 14.26 -17.82
N VAL A 469 -16.19 13.17 -18.05
CA VAL A 469 -17.65 13.11 -17.99
C VAL A 469 -18.04 12.03 -16.99
N PRO A 470 -18.71 12.37 -15.88
CA PRO A 470 -19.12 11.37 -14.88
C PRO A 470 -19.99 10.27 -15.48
N ASP A 471 -19.71 9.02 -15.11
CA ASP A 471 -20.55 7.90 -15.52
C ASP A 471 -21.90 7.95 -14.78
N PRO A 472 -23.01 7.49 -15.39
CA PRO A 472 -24.24 7.22 -14.65
C PRO A 472 -24.02 6.05 -13.68
N ASP A 473 -24.65 6.08 -12.51
CA ASP A 473 -24.48 5.04 -11.50
C ASP A 473 -24.83 3.63 -12.02
N SER A 474 -25.76 3.52 -12.98
CA SER A 474 -26.18 2.24 -13.58
C SER A 474 -25.08 1.45 -14.29
N VAL A 475 -23.96 2.08 -14.69
CA VAL A 475 -22.83 1.39 -15.34
C VAL A 475 -21.65 1.19 -14.40
N LYS A 476 -21.63 1.90 -13.27
CA LYS A 476 -20.55 1.78 -12.30
C LYS A 476 -20.65 0.43 -11.63
N ASN A 477 -19.57 -0.35 -11.65
CA ASN A 477 -19.47 -1.42 -10.68
C ASN A 477 -19.37 -0.75 -9.28
N HIS A 478 -20.39 -1.04 -8.46
CA HIS A 478 -20.55 -0.45 -7.14
C HIS A 478 -19.78 -1.18 -6.04
N ASP A 479 -19.03 -2.24 -6.36
CA ASP A 479 -18.20 -2.99 -5.42
C ASP A 479 -16.96 -2.20 -4.93
N ARG A 480 -16.99 -0.85 -5.01
CA ARG A 480 -15.90 0.08 -4.69
C ARG A 480 -15.11 -0.37 -3.45
N SER A 481 -13.81 -0.13 -3.47
CA SER A 481 -12.94 -0.32 -2.31
C SER A 481 -13.57 0.27 -1.05
N PHE A 482 -13.70 -0.58 -0.03
CA PHE A 482 -14.50 -0.44 1.19
C PHE A 482 -15.99 -0.73 1.05
N PRO A 483 -16.51 -1.61 1.93
CA PRO A 483 -17.89 -2.04 1.84
C PRO A 483 -18.81 -0.82 1.89
N LYS A 484 -19.77 -0.76 0.96
CA LYS A 484 -21.08 -0.23 1.34
C LYS A 484 -21.49 -0.94 2.63
N LYS A 485 -22.15 -0.23 3.55
CA LYS A 485 -23.13 -0.81 4.49
C LYS A 485 -23.73 -2.01 3.80
N ALA A 486 -23.32 -3.22 4.20
CA ALA A 486 -23.70 -4.39 3.45
C ALA A 486 -25.21 -4.32 3.31
N GLU A 487 -25.75 -4.41 2.10
CA GLU A 487 -27.14 -4.79 1.96
C GLU A 487 -27.21 -6.22 2.48
N THR A 488 -27.24 -6.32 3.81
CA THR A 488 -27.30 -7.51 4.65
C THR A 488 -26.25 -8.57 4.35
N PRO A 489 -25.13 -8.65 5.11
CA PRO A 489 -24.21 -9.77 4.98
C PRO A 489 -25.00 -11.07 5.14
N ASP A 490 -24.76 -12.02 4.27
CA ASP A 490 -25.52 -13.26 4.19
C ASP A 490 -24.60 -14.42 4.53
N ILE A 491 -24.26 -14.57 5.82
CA ILE A 491 -23.48 -15.70 6.31
C ILE A 491 -24.40 -16.58 7.14
N SER A 492 -24.46 -17.87 6.82
CA SER A 492 -25.25 -18.85 7.57
C SER A 492 -24.34 -19.86 8.25
N VAL A 493 -24.64 -20.19 9.51
CA VAL A 493 -23.97 -21.25 10.27
C VAL A 493 -25.03 -22.11 10.95
N THR A 494 -25.07 -23.41 10.64
CA THR A 494 -26.11 -24.33 11.16
C THR A 494 -25.52 -25.62 11.69
N LEU A 495 -26.12 -26.16 12.76
CA LEU A 495 -25.78 -27.45 13.33
C LEU A 495 -26.68 -28.56 12.77
N LYS A 496 -26.09 -29.67 12.36
CA LYS A 496 -26.78 -30.86 11.84
C LYS A 496 -26.19 -32.13 12.45
N GLY A 497 -26.51 -32.41 13.71
CA GLY A 497 -25.93 -33.53 14.45
C GLY A 497 -24.43 -33.30 14.70
N ASP A 498 -23.58 -34.21 14.21
CA ASP A 498 -22.11 -34.15 14.30
C ASP A 498 -21.45 -33.24 13.24
N LYS A 499 -22.25 -32.35 12.63
CA LYS A 499 -21.83 -31.47 11.55
C LYS A 499 -22.17 -30.01 11.80
N ILE A 500 -21.26 -29.13 11.37
CA ILE A 500 -21.47 -27.68 11.27
C ILE A 500 -21.43 -27.32 9.80
N ASP A 501 -22.51 -26.75 9.27
CA ASP A 501 -22.55 -26.19 7.92
C ASP A 501 -22.34 -24.68 7.99
N ILE A 502 -21.42 -24.17 7.17
CA ILE A 502 -21.22 -22.73 6.94
C ILE A 502 -21.40 -22.41 5.47
N SER A 503 -22.08 -21.31 5.15
CA SER A 503 -22.19 -20.80 3.77
C SER A 503 -22.25 -19.28 3.74
N THR A 504 -21.94 -18.71 2.58
CA THR A 504 -22.24 -17.32 2.25
C THR A 504 -23.21 -17.23 1.08
N GLY A 505 -24.14 -16.29 1.11
CA GLY A 505 -25.04 -15.95 0.01
C GLY A 505 -24.81 -14.53 -0.49
N SER A 506 -25.74 -14.04 -1.32
CA SER A 506 -25.72 -12.67 -1.89
C SER A 506 -24.39 -12.27 -2.57
N GLY A 507 -23.68 -13.24 -3.16
CA GLY A 507 -22.40 -12.99 -3.84
C GLY A 507 -21.21 -12.73 -2.91
N MET A 508 -21.38 -12.83 -1.58
CA MET A 508 -20.30 -12.62 -0.63
C MET A 508 -19.31 -13.79 -0.69
N GLN A 509 -18.11 -13.56 -1.19
CA GLN A 509 -17.05 -14.58 -1.21
C GLN A 509 -16.11 -14.46 -0.01
N CYS A 510 -15.67 -15.61 0.49
CA CYS A 510 -14.62 -15.72 1.50
C CYS A 510 -13.57 -16.72 1.01
N SER A 511 -12.39 -16.25 0.61
CA SER A 511 -11.26 -17.13 0.23
C SER A 511 -10.91 -18.08 1.37
N SER A 512 -11.11 -17.61 2.59
CA SER A 512 -10.85 -18.34 3.82
C SER A 512 -11.83 -17.94 4.91
N TRP A 513 -12.08 -18.84 5.86
CA TRP A 513 -13.01 -18.59 6.95
C TRP A 513 -12.70 -19.35 8.23
N CYS A 514 -13.07 -18.76 9.36
CA CYS A 514 -13.11 -19.42 10.66
C CYS A 514 -14.44 -19.17 11.37
N LEU A 515 -14.79 -20.11 12.23
CA LEU A 515 -15.84 -20.03 13.22
C LEU A 515 -15.20 -19.91 14.60
N GLU A 516 -15.39 -18.78 15.27
CA GLU A 516 -15.14 -18.63 16.70
C GLU A 516 -16.46 -18.78 17.45
N PHE A 517 -16.50 -19.62 18.46
CA PHE A 517 -17.68 -19.81 19.30
C PHE A 517 -17.29 -20.33 20.68
N THR A 518 -18.21 -20.18 21.62
CA THR A 518 -18.11 -20.80 22.95
C THR A 518 -18.99 -22.03 23.01
N SER A 519 -18.50 -23.07 23.69
CA SER A 519 -19.30 -24.26 23.97
C SER A 519 -18.75 -24.99 25.19
N ASP A 520 -19.64 -25.54 26.01
CA ASP A 520 -19.25 -26.50 27.04
C ASP A 520 -18.83 -27.84 26.42
N PHE A 521 -19.27 -28.13 25.19
CA PHE A 521 -18.93 -29.35 24.46
C PHE A 521 -17.44 -29.37 24.06
N LYS A 522 -16.67 -30.31 24.60
CA LYS A 522 -15.26 -30.47 24.26
C LYS A 522 -15.11 -31.12 22.89
N ILE A 523 -14.69 -30.34 21.89
CA ILE A 523 -14.35 -30.83 20.56
C ILE A 523 -12.92 -31.39 20.58
N GLU A 524 -12.77 -32.67 20.22
CA GLU A 524 -11.48 -33.37 20.21
C GLU A 524 -10.92 -33.48 18.78
N ILE A 525 -11.78 -33.66 17.79
CA ILE A 525 -11.40 -33.87 16.39
C ILE A 525 -12.31 -33.03 15.49
N VAL A 526 -11.72 -32.40 14.47
CA VAL A 526 -12.43 -31.84 13.32
C VAL A 526 -11.85 -32.41 12.04
N HIS A 527 -12.70 -32.79 11.08
CA HIS A 527 -12.28 -33.31 9.79
C HIS A 527 -12.20 -32.18 8.75
N HIS A 528 -11.16 -32.21 7.91
CA HIS A 528 -10.95 -31.25 6.81
C HIS A 528 -10.95 -29.77 7.25
N SER A 529 -10.69 -29.53 8.54
CA SER A 529 -10.63 -28.22 9.19
C SER A 529 -9.50 -28.21 10.20
N LEU A 530 -9.09 -27.04 10.66
CA LEU A 530 -8.17 -26.89 11.80
C LEU A 530 -8.95 -26.43 13.03
N ILE A 531 -8.61 -26.95 14.20
CA ILE A 531 -9.16 -26.51 15.48
C ILE A 531 -8.06 -25.87 16.33
N HIS A 532 -8.36 -24.69 16.86
CA HIS A 532 -7.56 -24.00 17.87
C HIS A 532 -8.44 -23.75 19.08
N GLN A 533 -7.90 -23.99 20.28
CA GLN A 533 -8.59 -23.71 21.53
C GLN A 533 -7.83 -22.62 22.28
N ASN A 534 -8.51 -21.53 22.62
CA ASN A 534 -7.96 -20.46 23.46
C ASN A 534 -8.95 -20.17 24.59
N GLY A 535 -8.70 -20.70 25.79
CA GLY A 535 -9.65 -20.63 26.90
C GLY A 535 -10.95 -21.43 26.62
N PRO A 536 -12.15 -20.90 26.95
CA PRO A 536 -13.43 -21.54 26.62
C PRO A 536 -13.84 -21.40 25.14
N ASN A 537 -13.07 -20.65 24.34
CA ASN A 537 -13.39 -20.39 22.93
C ASN A 537 -12.75 -21.47 22.04
N TYR A 538 -13.57 -21.99 21.13
CA TYR A 538 -13.15 -22.85 20.03
C TYR A 538 -13.10 -22.02 18.74
N ILE A 539 -12.02 -22.19 17.99
CA ILE A 539 -11.85 -21.61 16.65
C ILE A 539 -11.67 -22.76 15.66
N ILE A 540 -12.61 -22.92 14.73
CA ILE A 540 -12.53 -23.90 13.65
C ILE A 540 -12.38 -23.18 12.32
N CYS A 541 -11.34 -23.52 11.56
CA CYS A 541 -11.03 -22.86 10.29
C CYS A 541 -10.96 -23.84 9.12
N ASN A 542 -11.29 -23.37 7.93
CA ASN A 542 -11.19 -24.17 6.71
C ASN A 542 -9.74 -24.55 6.37
N GLN A 543 -9.53 -25.76 5.85
CA GLN A 543 -8.26 -26.12 5.19
C GLN A 543 -8.26 -25.59 3.74
N ARG A 544 -7.11 -25.07 3.29
CA ARG A 544 -7.02 -24.09 2.17
C ARG A 544 -7.36 -24.61 0.77
N GLU A 545 -7.20 -25.90 0.45
CA GLU A 545 -7.09 -26.34 -0.97
C GLU A 545 -8.44 -26.44 -1.74
N THR A 546 -9.61 -26.38 -1.10
CA THR A 546 -10.93 -26.41 -1.81
C THR A 546 -12.10 -25.73 -1.10
N ASN A 547 -11.89 -25.01 0.00
CA ASN A 547 -12.97 -24.72 0.96
C ASN A 547 -13.29 -23.22 1.12
N PHE A 548 -13.29 -22.45 0.03
CA PHE A 548 -13.80 -21.07 0.06
C PHE A 548 -15.34 -21.06 0.16
N LEU A 549 -15.91 -19.94 0.62
CA LEU A 549 -17.36 -19.71 0.55
C LEU A 549 -17.66 -18.96 -0.74
N ASP A 550 -18.53 -19.53 -1.57
CA ASP A 550 -18.72 -19.12 -2.97
C ASP A 550 -19.69 -17.96 -3.18
N GLY A 551 -20.40 -17.55 -2.13
CA GLY A 551 -21.45 -16.53 -2.21
C GLY A 551 -22.75 -17.01 -2.85
N ALA A 552 -22.86 -18.28 -3.24
CA ALA A 552 -24.04 -18.89 -3.87
C ALA A 552 -24.91 -19.67 -2.85
N GLY A 553 -24.53 -19.66 -1.58
CA GLY A 553 -25.19 -20.40 -0.51
C GLY A 553 -24.74 -21.86 -0.40
N THR A 554 -23.69 -22.28 -1.11
CA THR A 554 -23.19 -23.66 -1.05
C THR A 554 -22.59 -23.94 0.34
N PRO A 555 -23.13 -24.91 1.11
CA PRO A 555 -22.62 -25.20 2.44
C PRO A 555 -21.28 -25.95 2.37
N GLN A 556 -20.31 -25.45 3.13
CA GLN A 556 -19.13 -26.19 3.55
C GLN A 556 -19.46 -26.90 4.86
N THR A 557 -19.30 -28.22 4.89
CA THR A 557 -19.65 -29.06 6.04
C THR A 557 -18.41 -29.47 6.82
N ILE A 558 -18.35 -29.06 8.08
CA ILE A 558 -17.34 -29.47 9.06
C ILE A 558 -17.91 -30.66 9.82
N GLN A 559 -17.20 -31.78 9.85
CA GLN A 559 -17.52 -32.89 10.74
C GLN A 559 -16.66 -32.80 12.00
N TYR A 560 -17.27 -32.92 13.18
CA TYR A 560 -16.58 -32.86 14.47
C TYR A 560 -16.85 -34.10 15.33
N GLN A 561 -15.93 -34.41 16.25
CA GLN A 561 -16.08 -35.46 17.27
C GLN A 561 -15.59 -34.93 18.62
N GLY A 562 -16.26 -35.31 19.71
CA GLY A 562 -15.96 -34.81 21.05
C GLY A 562 -16.83 -35.43 22.14
N SER A 563 -16.71 -34.96 23.39
CA SER A 563 -17.39 -35.57 24.54
C SER A 563 -17.79 -34.57 25.63
N THR A 564 -19.04 -34.66 26.16
CA THR A 564 -19.54 -34.03 27.42
C THR A 564 -20.80 -34.72 27.98
N HIS A 565 -21.27 -34.30 29.17
CA HIS A 565 -22.37 -34.88 29.94
C HIS A 565 -23.73 -34.97 29.22
N ASP A 566 -24.01 -34.11 28.23
CA ASP A 566 -25.30 -34.02 27.53
C ASP A 566 -25.26 -34.39 26.02
N ASN A 567 -24.14 -34.94 25.53
CA ASN A 567 -23.94 -35.51 24.18
C ASN A 567 -24.21 -34.61 22.94
N ASN A 568 -24.61 -33.34 23.06
CA ASN A 568 -24.88 -32.45 21.93
C ASN A 568 -24.02 -31.18 21.97
N LEU A 569 -23.51 -30.74 20.81
CA LEU A 569 -22.85 -29.44 20.64
C LEU A 569 -23.92 -28.35 20.60
N GLU A 570 -23.83 -27.40 21.51
CA GLU A 570 -24.53 -26.12 21.42
C GLU A 570 -23.49 -25.03 21.13
N MET A 571 -23.77 -24.15 20.17
CA MET A 571 -22.91 -23.00 19.86
C MET A 571 -23.58 -21.73 20.36
N SER A 572 -22.98 -21.09 21.35
CA SER A 572 -23.34 -19.73 21.77
C SER A 572 -22.39 -18.71 21.15
N ASP A 573 -22.95 -17.58 20.71
CA ASP A 573 -22.21 -16.43 20.17
C ASP A 573 -21.20 -16.82 19.06
N VAL A 574 -21.72 -17.27 17.92
CA VAL A 574 -20.89 -17.61 16.76
C VAL A 574 -20.38 -16.32 16.08
N VAL A 575 -19.08 -16.23 15.89
CA VAL A 575 -18.42 -15.21 15.09
C VAL A 575 -17.77 -15.88 13.88
N VAL A 576 -18.16 -15.47 12.68
CA VAL A 576 -17.51 -15.86 11.45
C VAL A 576 -16.44 -14.84 11.10
N MET A 577 -15.22 -15.31 10.91
CA MET A 577 -14.13 -14.53 10.33
C MET A 577 -14.04 -14.88 8.85
N CYS A 578 -14.20 -13.91 7.97
CA CYS A 578 -14.08 -14.07 6.52
C CYS A 578 -12.80 -13.37 6.04
N ASN A 579 -11.99 -14.06 5.24
CA ASN A 579 -10.73 -13.56 4.66
C ASN A 579 -9.59 -13.27 5.67
N GLY A 580 -9.75 -13.64 6.95
CA GLY A 580 -8.76 -13.32 7.99
C GLY A 580 -7.78 -14.40 8.35
N TRP A 581 -8.11 -15.65 8.02
CA TRP A 581 -7.34 -16.78 8.48
C TRP A 581 -7.12 -17.73 7.34
N HIS A 582 -5.87 -17.94 6.97
CA HIS A 582 -5.56 -19.02 6.07
C HIS A 582 -4.85 -20.14 6.88
N ALA A 583 -5.46 -21.32 6.96
CA ALA A 583 -4.91 -22.48 7.67
C ALA A 583 -3.58 -22.96 7.06
N PRO A 584 -2.46 -23.10 7.79
CA PRO A 584 -1.23 -23.63 7.20
C PRO A 584 -1.47 -25.01 6.55
N GLN A 585 -0.67 -25.36 5.53
CA GLN A 585 -0.53 -26.78 5.16
C GLN A 585 -0.09 -27.57 6.39
N SER A 586 -0.47 -28.84 6.48
CA SER A 586 -0.27 -29.72 7.65
C SER A 586 1.19 -29.86 8.14
N SER A 587 2.16 -29.27 7.44
CA SER A 587 3.59 -29.19 7.77
C SER A 587 4.12 -27.79 8.12
N GLN A 588 3.31 -26.73 7.99
CA GLN A 588 3.73 -25.33 8.16
C GLN A 588 3.26 -24.76 9.51
N LYS A 589 4.05 -23.87 10.11
CA LYS A 589 3.65 -23.16 11.33
C LYS A 589 2.42 -22.30 11.03
N PRO A 590 1.37 -22.30 11.87
CA PRO A 590 0.25 -21.38 11.73
C PRO A 590 0.75 -19.94 11.87
N THR A 591 0.63 -19.13 10.82
CA THR A 591 0.65 -17.67 10.95
C THR A 591 -0.76 -17.23 11.35
N TYR A 592 -1.03 -17.30 12.65
CA TYR A 592 -2.24 -16.79 13.30
C TYR A 592 -2.30 -15.27 13.16
N LYS A 593 -3.29 -14.73 12.44
CA LYS A 593 -3.64 -13.30 12.42
C LYS A 593 -5.16 -13.06 12.26
N PRO A 594 -6.03 -13.55 13.17
CA PRO A 594 -7.48 -13.39 13.06
C PRO A 594 -7.96 -11.92 13.03
N GLU A 595 -7.13 -10.98 13.48
CA GLU A 595 -7.32 -9.53 13.33
C GLU A 595 -7.42 -9.09 11.86
N ASN A 596 -6.88 -9.88 10.92
CA ASN A 596 -6.92 -9.58 9.50
C ASN A 596 -8.28 -9.92 8.86
N GLY A 597 -9.18 -10.60 9.57
CA GLY A 597 -10.47 -11.01 9.03
C GLY A 597 -11.58 -9.99 9.23
N ARG A 598 -12.50 -9.95 8.27
CA ARG A 598 -13.80 -9.35 8.52
C ARG A 598 -14.57 -10.25 9.47
N ARG A 599 -14.86 -9.74 10.67
CA ARG A 599 -15.56 -10.47 11.73
C ARG A 599 -17.06 -10.17 11.68
N TYR A 600 -17.88 -11.22 11.78
CA TYR A 600 -19.33 -11.12 11.73
C TYR A 600 -19.94 -11.97 12.84
N LYS A 601 -20.75 -11.35 13.70
CA LYS A 601 -21.56 -12.08 14.67
C LYS A 601 -22.78 -12.67 13.99
N ILE A 602 -23.00 -13.97 14.19
CA ILE A 602 -24.11 -14.74 13.61
C ILE A 602 -25.20 -14.90 14.65
N VAL A 603 -26.41 -14.42 14.34
CA VAL A 603 -27.59 -14.51 15.21
C VAL A 603 -28.56 -15.52 14.64
N ASN A 604 -29.11 -16.43 15.46
CA ASN A 604 -30.12 -17.43 15.05
C ASN A 604 -29.77 -18.25 13.79
N GLY A 605 -28.49 -18.63 13.63
CA GLY A 605 -28.01 -19.38 12.47
C GLY A 605 -27.69 -18.53 11.23
N GLY A 606 -27.87 -17.22 11.31
CA GLY A 606 -27.40 -16.25 10.33
C GLY A 606 -28.37 -15.93 9.20
N GLY A 607 -27.80 -15.52 8.07
CA GLY A 607 -28.50 -15.05 6.88
C GLY A 607 -28.64 -13.53 6.82
N VAL A 608 -29.24 -13.06 5.73
CA VAL A 608 -29.61 -11.65 5.49
C VAL A 608 -30.32 -11.04 6.70
N GLY A 609 -29.70 -10.02 7.30
CA GLY A 609 -30.23 -9.26 8.44
C GLY A 609 -29.96 -9.87 9.82
N ASN A 610 -29.43 -11.10 9.87
CA ASN A 610 -29.04 -11.82 11.08
C ASN A 610 -27.52 -12.02 11.19
N THR A 611 -26.77 -11.36 10.32
CA THR A 611 -25.31 -11.34 10.30
C THR A 611 -24.86 -9.91 10.60
N ILE A 612 -24.21 -9.71 11.75
CA ILE A 612 -23.85 -8.39 12.27
C ILE A 612 -22.35 -8.18 12.08
N PRO A 613 -21.89 -7.20 11.27
CA PRO A 613 -20.46 -6.89 11.15
C PRO A 613 -19.92 -6.38 12.50
N LEU A 614 -18.72 -6.84 12.87
CA LEU A 614 -17.99 -6.43 14.09
C LEU A 614 -16.82 -5.49 13.78
N PHE A 615 -16.94 -4.73 12.70
CA PHE A 615 -16.00 -3.70 12.27
C PHE A 615 -16.78 -2.43 11.97
N GLU A 616 -16.14 -1.27 12.08
CA GLU A 616 -16.77 0.00 11.72
C GLU A 616 -17.03 0.03 10.22
N GLU A 617 -18.29 0.22 9.84
CA GLU A 617 -18.63 0.53 8.45
C GLU A 617 -18.08 1.93 8.15
N THR A 618 -17.07 2.03 7.28
CA THR A 618 -16.57 3.34 6.88
C THR A 618 -17.59 4.00 5.95
N ALA A 619 -17.63 5.34 5.99
CA ALA A 619 -18.43 6.11 5.06
C ALA A 619 -18.03 5.76 3.61
N CYS A 620 -19.01 5.75 2.71
CA CYS A 620 -18.77 5.59 1.28
C CYS A 620 -17.70 6.60 0.83
N TRP A 621 -16.65 6.11 0.16
CA TRP A 621 -15.47 6.93 -0.08
C TRP A 621 -15.06 6.89 -1.57
N PRO A 622 -14.74 8.06 -2.15
CA PRO A 622 -14.95 9.38 -1.59
C PRO A 622 -16.46 9.72 -1.58
N GLY A 623 -16.92 10.35 -0.49
CA GLY A 623 -18.35 10.62 -0.24
C GLY A 623 -19.07 11.29 -1.41
N PHE A 624 -18.36 12.17 -2.12
CA PHE A 624 -18.85 12.92 -3.27
C PHE A 624 -19.32 12.06 -4.45
N LEU A 625 -18.77 10.86 -4.62
CA LEU A 625 -19.19 9.93 -5.68
C LEU A 625 -20.38 9.04 -5.28
N CYS A 626 -20.84 9.13 -4.04
CA CYS A 626 -21.89 8.27 -3.49
C CYS A 626 -23.20 9.02 -3.24
N ASP A 627 -23.13 10.28 -2.86
CA ASP A 627 -24.29 11.14 -2.58
C ASP A 627 -24.38 12.36 -3.50
N GLY A 628 -23.43 12.51 -4.44
CA GLY A 628 -23.35 13.67 -5.33
C GLY A 628 -22.96 14.97 -4.62
N SER A 629 -22.44 14.90 -3.39
CA SER A 629 -21.87 16.05 -2.69
C SER A 629 -20.65 16.58 -3.46
N VAL A 630 -20.27 17.84 -3.22
CA VAL A 630 -19.06 18.42 -3.80
C VAL A 630 -17.88 17.99 -2.93
N PRO A 631 -16.73 17.57 -3.50
CA PRO A 631 -15.55 17.23 -2.73
C PRO A 631 -15.23 18.37 -1.76
N THR A 632 -15.33 18.08 -0.46
CA THR A 632 -14.85 19.00 0.57
C THR A 632 -13.44 18.53 0.93
N PRO A 633 -12.40 19.36 0.75
CA PRO A 633 -11.05 18.95 1.09
C PRO A 633 -11.02 18.61 2.59
N THR A 634 -10.70 17.37 2.92
CA THR A 634 -10.23 17.02 4.26
C THR A 634 -8.88 17.69 4.42
N PRO A 635 -8.70 18.62 5.38
CA PRO A 635 -7.39 19.17 5.65
C PRO A 635 -6.47 18.01 6.04
N TYR A 636 -5.43 17.78 5.26
CA TYR A 636 -4.24 17.12 5.77
C TYR A 636 -3.78 17.96 6.96
N THR A 637 -3.90 17.38 8.15
CA THR A 637 -3.23 17.88 9.33
C THR A 637 -1.97 17.02 9.39
N PRO A 638 -0.78 17.54 9.04
CA PRO A 638 0.44 16.86 9.42
C PRO A 638 0.35 16.63 10.93
N GLU A 639 0.63 15.41 11.39
CA GLU A 639 1.05 15.25 12.78
C GLU A 639 2.36 16.00 12.90
N ASP A 640 2.24 17.27 13.31
CA ASP A 640 3.36 18.09 13.75
C ASP A 640 3.87 17.42 15.04
N PRO A 641 5.13 16.98 15.13
CA PRO A 641 5.70 16.65 16.41
C PRO A 641 5.66 17.93 17.25
N GLU A 642 4.92 17.90 18.36
CA GLU A 642 4.69 19.01 19.29
C GLU A 642 5.87 20.00 19.33
N ASP A 643 5.66 21.19 18.78
CA ASP A 643 6.55 22.34 18.92
C ASP A 643 6.65 22.68 20.42
N PRO A 644 7.82 22.60 21.06
CA PRO A 644 7.96 23.06 22.44
C PRO A 644 7.97 24.58 22.47
N GLU A 645 7.03 25.14 23.22
CA GLU A 645 6.99 26.56 23.56
C GLU A 645 8.29 27.06 24.24
N ASP A 646 8.67 28.27 23.83
CA ASP A 646 9.66 29.23 24.37
C ASP A 646 11.19 29.05 24.14
N PRO A 647 11.91 30.13 23.76
CA PRO A 647 13.34 30.11 23.44
C PRO A 647 14.23 30.07 24.69
N VAL A 648 15.13 29.09 24.77
CA VAL A 648 16.11 28.95 25.86
C VAL A 648 17.40 29.72 25.56
N ASP A 649 17.93 30.40 26.57
CA ASP A 649 19.12 31.27 26.53
C ASP A 649 20.42 30.51 26.18
N ASN A 650 21.33 31.19 25.48
CA ASN A 650 22.41 30.62 24.64
C ASN A 650 23.72 30.30 25.39
N ASP A 651 23.69 30.26 26.73
CA ASP A 651 24.91 30.25 27.55
C ASP A 651 25.37 28.86 28.03
N ASP A 652 24.64 27.78 27.72
CA ASP A 652 24.84 26.49 28.42
C ASP A 652 24.91 25.25 27.50
N CYS A 653 25.14 25.42 26.20
CA CYS A 653 25.07 24.32 25.23
C CYS A 653 26.36 23.51 25.09
N PHE A 654 26.20 22.17 25.07
CA PHE A 654 27.30 21.20 25.13
C PHE A 654 28.28 21.32 23.96
N ALA A 655 27.75 21.66 22.77
CA ALA A 655 28.50 21.74 21.53
C ALA A 655 29.54 22.87 21.51
N ILE A 656 29.35 23.94 22.31
CA ILE A 656 30.34 25.02 22.45
C ILE A 656 31.68 24.47 22.94
N LYS A 657 31.64 23.52 23.87
CA LYS A 657 32.85 22.88 24.44
C LYS A 657 33.57 21.98 23.43
N LEU A 658 32.87 21.57 22.38
CA LEU A 658 33.39 20.74 21.28
C LEU A 658 33.80 21.58 20.06
N GLY A 659 33.67 22.91 20.13
CA GLY A 659 34.04 23.83 19.04
C GLY A 659 32.93 24.11 18.03
N TYR A 660 31.69 23.70 18.31
CA TYR A 660 30.52 23.88 17.46
C TYR A 660 29.57 24.94 18.04
N LYS A 661 28.73 25.53 17.18
CA LYS A 661 27.73 26.53 17.61
C LYS A 661 26.53 25.83 18.27
N CYS A 662 25.61 26.61 18.83
CA CYS A 662 24.36 26.10 19.36
C CYS A 662 23.21 26.54 18.48
N CYS A 663 22.24 25.66 18.31
CA CYS A 663 21.03 25.92 17.56
C CYS A 663 19.82 25.61 18.43
N ASN A 664 19.04 26.65 18.67
CA ASN A 664 17.74 26.54 19.30
C ASN A 664 16.69 26.49 18.17
N ASN A 665 15.78 25.53 18.24
CA ASN A 665 14.67 25.33 17.28
C ASN A 665 15.07 24.69 15.94
N GLU A 666 16.16 23.93 15.91
CA GLU A 666 16.46 23.04 14.77
C GLU A 666 15.97 21.63 15.06
N ALA A 667 15.52 20.93 14.01
CA ALA A 667 15.20 19.52 14.13
C ALA A 667 16.44 18.72 14.56
N VAL A 668 16.26 17.74 15.44
CA VAL A 668 17.33 16.83 15.83
C VAL A 668 17.69 15.95 14.64
N VAL A 669 18.87 16.17 14.07
CA VAL A 669 19.37 15.43 12.89
C VAL A 669 20.18 14.20 13.32
N LEU A 670 20.82 14.26 14.49
CA LEU A 670 21.66 13.19 15.03
C LEU A 670 21.64 13.22 16.57
N VAL A 671 21.67 12.06 17.20
CA VAL A 671 21.88 11.93 18.66
C VAL A 671 23.06 11.01 18.89
N ASP A 672 24.05 11.47 19.65
CA ASP A 672 25.20 10.69 20.06
C ASP A 672 25.46 10.81 21.57
N ASN A 673 26.62 10.34 22.02
CA ASN A 673 27.00 10.38 23.43
C ASN A 673 27.26 11.80 23.97
N ASP A 674 27.48 12.77 23.08
CA ASP A 674 27.75 14.16 23.46
C ASP A 674 26.46 14.98 23.55
N GLY A 675 25.46 14.69 22.70
CA GLY A 675 24.12 15.26 22.83
C GLY A 675 23.28 15.18 21.56
N LYS A 676 22.25 16.04 21.50
CA LYS A 676 21.40 16.20 20.31
C LYS A 676 22.04 17.21 19.37
N TRP A 677 22.16 16.88 18.10
CA TRP A 677 22.79 17.73 17.09
C TRP A 677 21.77 18.18 16.04
N GLY A 678 21.87 19.46 15.67
CA GLY A 678 21.16 20.08 14.56
C GLY A 678 22.12 20.48 13.45
N TYR A 679 21.56 20.90 12.32
CA TYR A 679 22.34 21.33 11.16
C TYR A 679 21.72 22.57 10.50
N ASN A 680 22.34 23.73 10.69
CA ASN A 680 21.94 25.00 10.08
C ASN A 680 23.17 25.66 9.41
N GLY A 681 23.54 25.13 8.24
CA GLY A 681 24.73 25.54 7.48
C GLY A 681 26.06 25.00 8.02
N ASP A 682 26.16 24.79 9.33
CA ASP A 682 27.24 24.09 10.05
C ASP A 682 26.63 23.22 11.17
N TRP A 683 27.38 22.22 11.66
CA TRP A 683 26.98 21.40 12.81
C TRP A 683 26.83 22.25 14.08
N CYS A 684 25.74 22.01 14.81
CA CYS A 684 25.44 22.73 16.04
C CYS A 684 24.78 21.81 17.08
N GLY A 685 25.02 22.08 18.35
CA GLY A 685 24.35 21.36 19.45
C GLY A 685 22.99 21.95 19.74
N ILE A 686 22.02 21.09 19.97
CA ILE A 686 20.66 21.44 20.40
C ILE A 686 20.56 21.20 21.90
N GLY A 687 20.34 22.29 22.64
CA GLY A 687 20.08 22.29 24.09
C GLY A 687 21.24 22.78 24.97
N GLY A 688 20.89 23.57 26.00
CA GLY A 688 21.74 24.08 27.08
C GLY A 688 21.40 23.46 28.46
N SER A 689 22.42 23.25 29.29
CA SER A 689 22.64 22.04 30.09
C SER A 689 21.92 21.88 31.43
N SER A 690 21.90 20.62 31.84
CA SER A 690 21.49 20.05 33.14
C SER A 690 21.72 20.93 34.37
N LYS A 691 20.77 20.89 35.33
CA LYS A 691 21.12 20.68 36.75
C LYS A 691 19.96 20.12 37.59
N THR A 692 20.30 19.00 38.23
CA THR A 692 19.91 18.51 39.56
C THR A 692 18.48 17.98 39.80
N ASN A 693 18.45 16.65 39.91
CA ASN A 693 17.56 15.82 40.73
C ASN A 693 16.07 15.85 40.39
N GLU A 694 15.71 15.47 39.17
CA GLU A 694 14.49 14.70 38.99
C GLU A 694 14.82 13.22 39.12
N GLU A 695 14.44 12.69 40.28
CA GLU A 695 14.56 11.30 40.67
C GLU A 695 13.88 10.38 39.65
N SER A 696 14.62 9.85 38.67
CA SER A 696 14.06 8.89 37.70
C SER A 696 13.66 7.58 38.39
N CYS A 697 12.54 6.99 37.96
CA CYS A 697 12.08 5.66 38.36
C CYS A 697 12.56 4.60 37.35
N GLY A 698 13.85 4.65 37.01
CA GLY A 698 14.39 3.82 35.93
C GLY A 698 13.76 4.17 34.58
N ASN A 699 13.35 3.16 33.82
CA ASN A 699 12.73 3.32 32.50
C ASN A 699 11.21 3.60 32.56
N ALA A 700 10.64 3.79 33.75
CA ALA A 700 9.23 4.07 33.96
C ALA A 700 9.03 5.46 34.60
N PRO A 701 7.89 6.14 34.35
CA PRO A 701 7.55 7.38 35.03
C PRO A 701 7.28 7.15 36.52
N CYS A 702 7.61 8.13 37.37
CA CYS A 702 7.32 8.05 38.80
C CYS A 702 5.90 8.52 39.12
N CYS A 703 5.18 7.80 39.98
CA CYS A 703 3.86 8.26 40.43
C CYS A 703 3.96 9.53 41.28
N SER A 704 2.98 10.42 41.14
CA SER A 704 2.84 11.58 42.03
C SER A 704 2.25 11.23 43.40
N HIS A 705 1.69 10.02 43.54
CA HIS A 705 1.03 9.50 44.73
C HIS A 705 1.69 8.24 45.30
N CYS A 706 1.28 7.86 46.52
CA CYS A 706 1.84 6.71 47.25
C CYS A 706 0.96 5.45 47.28
N ASN A 707 -0.12 5.41 46.48
CA ASN A 707 -1.03 4.28 46.43
C ASN A 707 -0.55 3.21 45.45
N GLY A 708 0.15 2.20 45.96
CA GLY A 708 0.54 1.02 45.20
C GLY A 708 -0.67 0.12 44.94
N ILE A 709 -0.89 -0.24 43.68
CA ILE A 709 -1.91 -1.20 43.25
C ILE A 709 -1.30 -2.51 42.76
N TYR A 710 0.02 -2.55 42.56
CA TYR A 710 0.77 -3.70 42.06
C TYR A 710 2.22 -3.64 42.56
N HIS A 711 2.89 -4.78 42.74
CA HIS A 711 4.28 -4.83 43.22
C HIS A 711 5.06 -5.90 42.46
N ASP A 712 6.27 -5.56 42.02
CA ASP A 712 7.22 -6.49 41.41
C ASP A 712 8.68 -6.20 41.83
N ASN A 713 9.65 -6.76 41.10
CA ASN A 713 11.07 -6.60 41.42
C ASN A 713 11.61 -5.17 41.22
N ASP A 714 10.89 -4.33 40.47
CA ASP A 714 11.26 -2.93 40.22
C ASP A 714 10.66 -2.00 41.29
N GLY A 715 9.56 -2.41 41.96
CA GLY A 715 9.00 -1.71 43.13
C GLY A 715 7.48 -1.78 43.23
N ASP A 716 6.90 -0.88 44.03
CA ASP A 716 5.45 -0.65 44.06
C ASP A 716 5.02 0.19 42.85
N TRP A 717 3.92 -0.15 42.22
CA TRP A 717 3.39 0.51 41.02
C TRP A 717 2.01 1.08 41.26
N GLY A 718 1.75 2.25 40.67
CA GLY A 718 0.46 2.93 40.62
C GLY A 718 -0.02 3.13 39.18
N VAL A 719 -1.24 3.68 39.03
CA VAL A 719 -1.76 4.10 37.73
C VAL A 719 -2.22 5.55 37.84
N GLU A 720 -1.65 6.40 36.99
CA GLU A 720 -1.95 7.83 36.90
C GLU A 720 -2.17 8.18 35.42
N ASN A 721 -3.26 8.91 35.12
CA ASN A 721 -3.66 9.24 33.74
C ASN A 721 -3.72 8.02 32.78
N ASN A 722 -4.25 6.90 33.26
CA ASN A 722 -4.30 5.61 32.55
C ASN A 722 -2.93 5.02 32.15
N GLN A 723 -1.83 5.45 32.78
CA GLN A 723 -0.49 4.91 32.55
C GLN A 723 0.12 4.36 33.85
N TRP A 724 0.91 3.29 33.70
CA TRP A 724 1.64 2.68 34.81
C TRP A 724 2.81 3.56 35.24
N CYS A 725 2.93 3.76 36.55
CA CYS A 725 4.02 4.53 37.15
C CYS A 725 4.60 3.79 38.36
N LEU A 726 5.88 3.99 38.63
CA LEU A 726 6.59 3.37 39.76
C LEU A 726 6.57 4.32 40.97
N ILE A 727 6.32 3.79 42.17
CA ILE A 727 6.20 4.54 43.41
C ILE A 727 7.53 4.49 44.16
N LYS A 728 8.11 5.67 44.42
CA LYS A 728 9.32 5.77 45.23
C LYS A 728 9.01 5.80 46.72
N SER A 729 9.57 4.82 47.43
CA SER A 729 9.59 4.76 48.90
C SER A 729 10.24 6.00 49.55
N SER A 730 11.08 6.76 48.84
CA SER A 730 11.68 8.02 49.33
C SER A 730 10.71 9.21 49.38
N LYS A 731 9.71 9.27 48.48
CA LYS A 731 8.67 10.33 48.47
C LYS A 731 7.49 9.99 49.38
N CYS A 732 7.29 8.71 49.62
CA CYS A 732 6.29 8.20 50.55
C CYS A 732 6.90 8.15 51.93
N ASN A 733 6.90 9.28 52.63
CA ASN A 733 7.33 9.37 54.02
C ASN A 733 6.61 8.30 54.84
N VAL A 734 7.36 7.26 55.19
CA VAL A 734 6.90 6.16 56.03
C VAL A 734 6.63 6.73 57.41
N ASN A 735 5.37 7.07 57.68
CA ASN A 735 4.84 7.07 59.04
C ASN A 735 3.33 6.82 59.04
N ASN A 736 3.00 5.60 59.47
CA ASN A 736 1.73 5.12 60.01
C ASN A 736 0.57 4.79 59.08
N ASN A 737 0.73 3.76 58.24
CA ASN A 737 -0.39 2.89 57.84
C ASN A 737 0.05 1.42 57.87
N LYS A 738 0.20 0.83 59.07
CA LYS A 738 0.26 -0.64 59.21
C LYS A 738 -1.14 -1.13 59.54
N CYS A 739 -1.90 -1.47 58.50
CA CYS A 739 -2.96 -2.47 58.63
C CYS A 739 -2.31 -3.84 58.66
N LYS A 740 -2.85 -4.73 59.49
CA LYS A 740 -2.14 -5.98 59.83
C LYS A 740 -2.30 -7.05 58.74
N SER A 741 -3.37 -6.94 57.95
CA SER A 741 -3.65 -7.83 56.83
C SER A 741 -2.75 -7.53 55.63
N THR A 742 -2.14 -8.57 55.06
CA THR A 742 -1.33 -8.50 53.84
C THR A 742 -2.13 -8.70 52.56
N SER A 743 -3.44 -9.01 52.66
CA SER A 743 -4.26 -9.43 51.52
C SER A 743 -5.44 -8.51 51.22
N TYR A 744 -5.70 -7.52 52.08
CA TYR A 744 -6.81 -6.59 51.94
C TYR A 744 -6.38 -5.16 52.30
N PRO A 745 -6.93 -4.14 51.63
CA PRO A 745 -6.53 -2.75 51.83
C PRO A 745 -6.92 -2.22 53.22
N CYS A 746 -6.25 -1.15 53.64
CA CYS A 746 -6.63 -0.38 54.82
C CYS A 746 -7.96 0.34 54.60
N CYS A 747 -8.82 0.40 55.62
CA CYS A 747 -9.99 1.28 55.57
C CYS A 747 -9.57 2.75 55.51
N SER A 748 -10.24 3.56 54.69
CA SER A 748 -9.89 4.97 54.50
C SER A 748 -10.10 5.85 55.74
N SER A 749 -10.93 5.39 56.69
CA SER A 749 -11.33 6.13 57.88
C SER A 749 -11.59 5.22 59.09
N CYS A 750 -11.20 5.67 60.29
CA CYS A 750 -11.46 4.95 61.55
C CYS A 750 -12.93 5.00 62.01
N ASN A 751 -13.77 5.81 61.38
CA ASN A 751 -15.16 6.04 61.81
C ASN A 751 -16.18 5.15 61.07
N LEU A 752 -15.71 4.18 60.30
CA LEU A 752 -16.58 3.23 59.60
C LEU A 752 -17.18 2.18 60.57
N PRO A 753 -18.33 1.58 60.24
CA PRO A 753 -18.91 0.53 61.07
C PRO A 753 -18.02 -0.72 61.07
N VAL A 754 -17.72 -1.26 62.25
CA VAL A 754 -16.97 -2.52 62.35
C VAL A 754 -17.91 -3.70 62.07
N TYR A 755 -17.66 -4.41 60.98
CA TYR A 755 -18.46 -5.57 60.54
C TYR A 755 -17.90 -6.91 61.05
N SER A 756 -16.59 -7.01 61.30
CA SER A 756 -15.96 -8.22 61.86
C SER A 756 -14.69 -7.88 62.64
N THR A 757 -14.23 -8.77 63.52
CA THR A 757 -12.94 -8.63 64.23
C THR A 757 -12.30 -10.00 64.41
N ASP A 758 -11.04 -10.15 64.01
CA ASP A 758 -10.26 -11.38 64.12
C ASP A 758 -8.81 -11.11 64.57
N SER A 759 -7.90 -12.08 64.39
CA SER A 759 -6.48 -11.96 64.77
C SER A 759 -5.73 -10.88 64.01
N ASP A 760 -6.24 -10.46 62.86
CA ASP A 760 -5.65 -9.45 61.99
C ASP A 760 -6.27 -8.06 62.22
N GLY A 761 -7.32 -7.97 63.04
CA GLY A 761 -7.84 -6.70 63.57
C GLY A 761 -9.32 -6.52 63.34
N LYS A 762 -9.78 -5.26 63.39
CA LYS A 762 -11.16 -4.90 63.10
C LYS A 762 -11.32 -4.71 61.59
N TRP A 763 -12.48 -5.06 61.06
CA TRP A 763 -12.77 -5.02 59.63
C TRP A 763 -14.05 -4.24 59.32
N SER A 764 -14.06 -3.55 58.19
CA SER A 764 -15.23 -2.87 57.62
C SER A 764 -15.37 -3.20 56.13
N ILE A 765 -16.46 -2.74 55.52
CA ILE A 765 -16.67 -2.80 54.08
C ILE A 765 -16.77 -1.37 53.55
N GLU A 766 -15.95 -1.05 52.55
CA GLU A 766 -15.91 0.24 51.87
C GLU A 766 -15.90 0.00 50.34
N ASN A 767 -16.75 0.71 49.59
CA ASN A 767 -16.92 0.52 48.15
C ASN A 767 -17.16 -0.96 47.74
N ASN A 768 -18.00 -1.66 48.50
CA ASN A 768 -18.32 -3.09 48.35
C ASN A 768 -17.13 -4.05 48.51
N ASN A 769 -15.99 -3.60 49.06
CA ASN A 769 -14.81 -4.43 49.32
C ASN A 769 -14.43 -4.42 50.80
N TRP A 770 -13.87 -5.54 51.28
CA TRP A 770 -13.39 -5.65 52.66
C TRP A 770 -12.13 -4.83 52.88
N CYS A 771 -12.10 -4.10 54.00
CA CYS A 771 -10.94 -3.35 54.44
C CYS A 771 -10.65 -3.63 55.93
N ASN A 772 -9.37 -3.61 56.29
CA ASN A 772 -8.91 -3.78 57.68
C ASN A 772 -8.60 -2.40 58.28
N PHE A 773 -9.06 -2.13 59.50
CA PHE A 773 -8.74 -0.87 60.17
C PHE A 773 -7.25 -0.80 60.51
N ASN A 774 -6.68 0.39 60.39
CA ASN A 774 -5.33 0.65 60.85
C ASN A 774 -5.24 0.38 62.36
N THR A 775 -4.09 -0.12 62.82
CA THR A 775 -3.80 -0.36 64.25
C THR A 775 -3.87 0.88 65.14
N ASN A 776 -3.89 2.08 64.55
CA ASN A 776 -4.10 3.36 65.25
C ASN A 776 -5.57 3.82 65.27
N CYS A 777 -6.49 3.01 64.73
CA CYS A 777 -7.94 3.03 64.95
C CYS A 777 -8.31 1.95 66.01
#